data_AF-A0A9X7JSJ0-F1
#
_entry.id   AF-A0A9X7JSJ0-F1
#
_cell.length_a   1.000
_cell.length_b   1.000
_cell.length_c   1.000
_cell.angle_alpha   90.00
_cell.angle_beta   90.00
_cell.angle_gamma   90.00
#
_symmetry.space_group_name_H-M   'P 1'
#
loop_
_entity.id
_entity.type
_entity.pdbx_description
1 polymer ?
#
loop_
_entity_poly.entity_id
_entity_poly.type
_entity_poly.pdbx_seq_one_letter_code
_entity_poly.pdbx_strand_id
1 'polypeptide(L)'
;MAKSKQRKAHWRIGYLFVHGIGNQKPGTTLEWGRSIFDALRDVYGERAVSWKDQPLTASPEDATNRHAEVVVSLGGAHHRTLFAEALWADKFTALGRPSIRRTLTFLVANIPLLFWVVGPDQRDLQVLFSPSRGLRDRGEARLAQMRLLWRLLTLAVISTALVYGILLATRNMLVSVLLLALLAWFVRSRRNLLWHVRVAAIDKDRTQRLLMHLHQKVEWMERHCDEVIVVAHSQGGYLMHRLLSRTADRRHPKVRRFIGVGSGLKPISLLKTFDDSGIRPSLWGLIGTAPAGLWGLGPWIWQPLGWLVQTVLRWLYLVLQMTVTPLSAFDDAHVAELYRGAFATEWHRTLATVPSLHLDLAHEVAVVASIAIASLHIRLIRAALQAHPPHPLGLDHHRCRIEWREYSSPHDMVGRMLGPNLPDKVEQPWIAPVGQPLSDHTMYFHRTGVLPRRLAADLLGDLGLECQADDWDQAVTWLDDVRRRHGARRRALHGLLIGTFATLLAAPQLFDRPSVLLAYLHAWLPLSLLLLSLTVLFSLLAHQSAHKAARHFTASLSGAAPSPRTRWRVRIVPPRPRLLPTIAAATGGMLAVYGTIRYFLAAREYGDTRIWQGYPFLMPMGIGLLIIACASAAGYPVRARWYLGIAGLGCMALYSSPAPAALGSPWELRAEGTLLGILGGCLLVGLAGSFYARLRAVDLTTRE
;
A
#
# COMPACT_ATOMS: atom_id res chain seq x y z
N MET A 1 20.17 56.02 -34.75
CA MET A 1 19.21 55.26 -33.90
C MET A 1 19.55 53.78 -33.96
N ALA A 2 20.26 53.25 -32.95
CA ALA A 2 20.59 51.84 -32.86
C ALA A 2 19.38 51.05 -32.34
N LYS A 3 18.76 50.22 -33.20
CA LYS A 3 17.80 49.21 -32.76
C LYS A 3 18.56 48.13 -32.00
N SER A 4 18.54 48.22 -30.67
CA SER A 4 18.88 47.13 -29.76
C SER A 4 18.01 45.92 -30.12
N LYS A 5 18.56 44.95 -30.86
CA LYS A 5 18.00 43.59 -30.92
C LYS A 5 18.05 43.03 -29.51
N GLN A 6 16.95 43.16 -28.76
CA GLN A 6 16.73 42.38 -27.54
C GLN A 6 16.84 40.90 -27.93
N ARG A 7 17.96 40.29 -27.57
CA ARG A 7 18.18 38.85 -27.71
C ARG A 7 17.15 38.18 -26.79
N LYS A 8 16.12 37.53 -27.35
CA LYS A 8 15.15 36.74 -26.56
C LYS A 8 15.94 35.81 -25.65
N ALA A 9 15.64 35.81 -24.36
CA ALA A 9 16.31 34.92 -23.40
C ALA A 9 16.12 33.48 -23.87
N HIS A 10 17.23 32.81 -24.17
CA HIS A 10 17.26 31.44 -24.65
C HIS A 10 17.87 30.59 -23.54
N TRP A 11 17.15 29.56 -23.09
CA TRP A 11 17.62 28.65 -22.05
C TRP A 11 18.30 27.43 -22.68
N ARG A 12 19.33 26.90 -22.04
CA ARG A 12 19.96 25.67 -22.52
C ARG A 12 19.01 24.48 -22.33
N ILE A 13 18.38 24.39 -21.15
CA ILE A 13 17.54 23.26 -20.75
C ILE A 13 16.20 23.76 -20.22
N GLY A 14 15.12 23.07 -20.59
CA GLY A 14 13.78 23.30 -20.11
C GLY A 14 13.10 22.04 -19.58
N TYR A 15 12.45 22.15 -18.42
CA TYR A 15 11.63 21.11 -17.82
C TYR A 15 10.15 21.42 -18.01
N LEU A 16 9.44 20.56 -18.75
CA LEU A 16 8.01 20.67 -18.99
C LEU A 16 7.24 19.68 -18.10
N PHE A 17 6.43 20.19 -17.18
CA PHE A 17 5.63 19.39 -16.26
C PHE A 17 4.21 19.18 -16.80
N VAL A 18 3.77 17.92 -16.92
CA VAL A 18 2.47 17.55 -17.50
C VAL A 18 1.64 16.79 -16.47
N HIS A 19 0.48 17.34 -16.11
CA HIS A 19 -0.34 16.75 -15.07
C HIS A 19 -1.21 15.58 -15.52
N GLY A 20 -1.64 14.79 -14.54
CA GLY A 20 -2.42 13.58 -14.74
C GLY A 20 -3.94 13.70 -14.73
N ILE A 21 -4.51 14.78 -14.19
CA ILE A 21 -5.98 14.89 -14.01
C ILE A 21 -6.49 16.08 -14.82
N GLY A 22 -7.49 15.87 -15.66
CA GLY A 22 -8.07 16.92 -16.52
C GLY A 22 -8.88 18.01 -15.78
N ASN A 23 -8.72 18.18 -14.47
CA ASN A 23 -9.39 19.21 -13.67
C ASN A 23 -8.40 20.08 -12.86
N GLN A 24 -7.10 20.00 -13.18
CA GLN A 24 -6.06 20.78 -12.54
C GLN A 24 -6.23 22.28 -12.82
N LYS A 25 -5.81 23.10 -11.85
CA LYS A 25 -5.84 24.55 -11.97
C LYS A 25 -4.48 25.04 -12.52
N PRO A 26 -4.44 26.18 -13.24
CA PRO A 26 -3.17 26.80 -13.61
C PRO A 26 -2.25 27.00 -12.39
N GLY A 27 -0.97 26.66 -12.51
CA GLY A 27 0.04 26.71 -11.46
C GLY A 27 0.25 25.45 -10.64
N THR A 28 -0.77 24.60 -10.48
CA THR A 28 -0.65 23.44 -9.57
C THR A 28 0.32 22.39 -10.07
N THR A 29 0.59 22.38 -11.38
CA THR A 29 1.56 21.46 -11.99
C THR A 29 2.98 22.02 -11.88
N LEU A 30 3.13 23.35 -11.97
CA LEU A 30 4.41 24.01 -11.75
C LEU A 30 4.91 23.86 -10.29
N GLU A 31 4.02 23.65 -9.33
CA GLU A 31 4.37 23.30 -7.94
C GLU A 31 5.21 22.02 -7.83
N TRP A 32 5.15 21.13 -8.82
CA TRP A 32 6.02 19.95 -8.89
C TRP A 32 7.46 20.35 -9.13
N GLY A 33 7.69 21.27 -10.07
CA GLY A 33 8.97 21.92 -10.28
C GLY A 33 9.42 22.70 -9.04
N ARG A 34 8.47 23.37 -8.36
CA ARG A 34 8.77 24.06 -7.09
C ARG A 34 9.28 23.11 -6.02
N SER A 35 8.78 21.88 -5.96
CA SER A 35 9.25 20.87 -4.99
C SER A 35 10.68 20.39 -5.26
N ILE A 36 11.10 20.39 -6.53
CA ILE A 36 12.50 20.12 -6.94
C ILE A 36 13.39 21.29 -6.52
N PHE A 37 12.97 22.52 -6.85
CA PHE A 37 13.66 23.74 -6.45
C PHE A 37 13.80 23.85 -4.92
N ASP A 38 12.73 23.62 -4.18
CA ASP A 38 12.72 23.69 -2.72
C ASP A 38 13.70 22.66 -2.13
N ALA A 39 13.83 21.47 -2.72
CA ALA A 39 14.82 20.49 -2.27
C ALA A 39 16.25 21.01 -2.40
N LEU A 40 16.60 21.64 -3.53
CA LEU A 40 17.91 22.26 -3.77
C LEU A 40 18.14 23.46 -2.83
N ARG A 41 17.16 24.36 -2.73
CA ARG A 41 17.21 25.52 -1.84
C ARG A 41 17.39 25.13 -0.38
N ASP A 42 16.73 24.06 0.07
CA ASP A 42 16.84 23.58 1.45
C ASP A 42 18.29 23.13 1.77
N VAL A 43 19.08 22.69 0.79
CA VAL A 43 20.48 22.25 0.96
C VAL A 43 21.48 23.38 0.73
N TYR A 44 21.38 24.09 -0.40
CA TYR A 44 22.37 25.09 -0.83
C TYR A 44 22.03 26.52 -0.39
N GLY A 45 20.82 26.77 0.12
CA GLY A 45 20.36 28.07 0.60
C GLY A 45 19.83 29.01 -0.49
N GLU A 46 19.26 30.13 -0.06
CA GLU A 46 18.56 31.09 -0.93
C GLU A 46 19.49 31.90 -1.85
N ARG A 47 20.78 32.01 -1.50
CA ARG A 47 21.78 32.71 -2.32
C ARG A 47 22.23 31.87 -3.52
N ALA A 48 22.21 30.55 -3.37
CA ALA A 48 22.68 29.63 -4.41
C ALA A 48 21.58 29.28 -5.42
N VAL A 49 20.30 29.36 -5.05
CA VAL A 49 19.20 28.99 -5.95
C VAL A 49 18.10 30.03 -5.89
N SER A 50 17.70 30.57 -7.04
CA SER A 50 16.59 31.53 -7.14
C SER A 50 15.45 31.01 -8.02
N TRP A 51 14.23 31.37 -7.65
CA TRP A 51 13.01 31.06 -8.38
C TRP A 51 12.35 32.36 -8.78
N LYS A 52 12.20 32.60 -10.08
CA LYS A 52 11.49 33.76 -10.63
C LYS A 52 10.27 33.27 -11.39
N ASP A 53 9.11 33.36 -10.75
CA ASP A 53 7.82 33.08 -11.39
C ASP A 53 7.59 34.16 -12.46
N GLN A 54 7.26 33.74 -13.68
CA GLN A 54 6.89 34.66 -14.74
C GLN A 54 5.38 34.50 -14.98
N PRO A 55 4.57 35.55 -14.74
CA PRO A 55 3.14 35.47 -14.92
C PRO A 55 2.80 35.26 -16.40
N LEU A 56 1.58 34.76 -16.67
CA LEU A 56 0.99 34.72 -18.01
C LEU A 56 1.03 36.13 -18.61
N THR A 57 1.97 36.41 -19.51
CA THR A 57 2.08 37.70 -20.19
C THR A 57 0.89 37.91 -21.13
N ALA A 58 0.49 39.17 -21.36
CA ALA A 58 -0.67 39.54 -22.20
C ALA A 58 -0.49 39.28 -23.71
N SER A 59 0.71 38.87 -24.16
CA SER A 59 0.96 38.51 -25.57
C SER A 59 0.37 37.12 -25.87
N PRO A 60 -0.48 36.94 -26.90
CA PRO A 60 -1.08 35.65 -27.27
C PRO A 60 -0.07 34.51 -27.50
N GLU A 61 1.17 34.85 -27.91
CA GLU A 61 2.23 33.87 -28.17
C GLU A 61 2.93 33.35 -26.89
N ASP A 62 3.03 34.20 -25.85
CA ASP A 62 3.71 33.90 -24.58
C ASP A 62 2.72 33.59 -23.43
N ALA A 63 1.43 33.89 -23.61
CA ALA A 63 0.33 33.56 -22.71
C ALA A 63 0.03 32.05 -22.61
N THR A 64 0.84 31.20 -23.23
CA THR A 64 0.52 29.78 -23.36
C THR A 64 0.88 29.01 -22.10
N ASN A 65 2.04 29.22 -21.50
CA ASN A 65 2.51 28.39 -20.38
C ASN A 65 2.87 29.24 -19.17
N ARG A 66 2.29 28.94 -18.02
CA ARG A 66 2.86 29.44 -16.76
C ARG A 66 4.22 28.79 -16.58
N HIS A 67 5.23 29.60 -16.31
CA HIS A 67 6.60 29.15 -16.24
C HIS A 67 7.38 29.94 -15.20
N ALA A 68 8.49 29.37 -14.76
CA ALA A 68 9.42 29.99 -13.86
C ALA A 68 10.84 29.80 -14.38
N GLU A 69 11.65 30.84 -14.24
CA GLU A 69 13.09 30.73 -14.41
C GLU A 69 13.71 30.28 -13.08
N VAL A 70 14.50 29.21 -13.14
CA VAL A 70 15.28 28.73 -12.00
C VAL A 70 16.74 29.00 -12.29
N VAL A 71 17.40 29.72 -11.39
CA VAL A 71 18.83 30.02 -11.49
C VAL A 71 19.57 29.28 -10.39
N VAL A 72 20.55 28.46 -10.79
CA VAL A 72 21.45 27.75 -9.88
C VAL A 72 22.83 28.37 -9.98
N SER A 73 23.33 28.88 -8.86
CA SER A 73 24.59 29.61 -8.71
C SER A 73 25.52 28.80 -7.81
N LEU A 74 26.12 27.75 -8.38
CA LEU A 74 27.04 26.84 -7.70
C LEU A 74 28.37 26.82 -8.47
N GLY A 75 29.49 26.68 -7.76
CA GLY A 75 30.82 26.62 -8.41
C GLY A 75 31.25 27.91 -9.12
N GLY A 76 30.67 29.06 -8.77
CA GLY A 76 31.00 30.37 -9.37
C GLY A 76 30.31 30.66 -10.71
N ALA A 77 29.55 29.72 -11.27
CA ALA A 77 28.80 29.88 -12.50
C ALA A 77 27.29 30.00 -12.24
N HIS A 78 26.60 30.78 -13.09
CA HIS A 78 25.14 30.94 -13.05
C HIS A 78 24.49 30.14 -14.17
N HIS A 79 23.79 29.08 -13.79
CA HIS A 79 23.08 28.21 -14.70
C HIS A 79 21.59 28.56 -14.68
N ARG A 80 21.00 28.80 -15.85
CA ARG A 80 19.58 29.15 -15.99
C ARG A 80 18.83 28.01 -16.66
N THR A 81 17.73 27.59 -16.05
CA THR A 81 16.82 26.58 -16.60
C THR A 81 15.39 27.11 -16.59
N LEU A 82 14.59 26.69 -17.56
CA LEU A 82 13.18 27.04 -17.65
C LEU A 82 12.31 25.91 -17.10
N PHE A 83 11.45 26.20 -16.14
CA PHE A 83 10.43 25.26 -15.65
C PHE A 83 9.07 25.73 -16.14
N ALA A 84 8.32 24.90 -16.86
CA ALA A 84 7.03 25.28 -17.41
C ALA A 84 5.97 24.22 -17.14
N GLU A 85 4.71 24.65 -17.02
CA GLU A 85 3.58 23.72 -16.99
C GLU A 85 2.91 23.55 -18.36
N ALA A 86 2.55 22.31 -18.68
CA ALA A 86 1.68 21.97 -19.80
C ALA A 86 0.27 21.71 -19.27
N LEU A 87 -0.50 22.79 -19.06
CA LEU A 87 -1.90 22.68 -18.67
C LEU A 87 -2.76 22.26 -19.87
N TRP A 88 -3.43 21.11 -19.75
CA TRP A 88 -4.40 20.62 -20.73
C TRP A 88 -5.82 20.45 -20.15
N ALA A 89 -5.97 20.64 -18.83
CA ALA A 89 -7.25 20.56 -18.13
C ALA A 89 -8.27 21.62 -18.57
N ASP A 90 -7.81 22.80 -19.00
CA ASP A 90 -8.63 23.88 -19.54
C ASP A 90 -9.42 23.44 -20.77
N LYS A 91 -8.73 22.87 -21.77
CA LYS A 91 -9.36 22.29 -22.96
C LYS A 91 -10.20 21.07 -22.59
N PHE A 92 -9.75 20.27 -21.64
CA PHE A 92 -10.50 19.09 -21.18
C PHE A 92 -11.88 19.45 -20.62
N THR A 93 -11.94 20.46 -19.75
CA THR A 93 -13.18 20.94 -19.14
C THR A 93 -14.11 21.61 -20.16
N ALA A 94 -13.57 22.34 -21.13
CA ALA A 94 -14.33 22.96 -22.21
C ALA A 94 -15.07 21.96 -23.11
N LEU A 95 -14.57 20.71 -23.22
CA LEU A 95 -15.21 19.68 -24.05
C LEU A 95 -16.56 19.18 -23.49
N GLY A 96 -16.93 19.54 -22.25
CA GLY A 96 -18.19 19.12 -21.62
C GLY A 96 -18.18 17.66 -21.14
N ARG A 97 -19.20 17.27 -20.37
CA ARG A 97 -19.25 15.96 -19.69
C ARG A 97 -20.10 14.93 -20.45
N PRO A 98 -19.73 13.63 -20.42
CA PRO A 98 -20.58 12.58 -20.95
C PRO A 98 -21.82 12.39 -20.08
N SER A 99 -22.87 11.78 -20.65
CA SER A 99 -24.08 11.43 -19.92
C SER A 99 -23.80 10.43 -18.79
N ILE A 100 -24.62 10.48 -17.74
CA ILE A 100 -24.55 9.56 -16.59
C ILE A 100 -24.61 8.10 -17.07
N ARG A 101 -25.55 7.79 -17.98
CA ARG A 101 -25.69 6.46 -18.59
C ARG A 101 -24.38 5.98 -19.21
N ARG A 102 -23.73 6.80 -20.05
CA ARG A 102 -22.45 6.43 -20.68
C ARG A 102 -21.36 6.19 -19.65
N THR A 103 -21.30 6.99 -18.60
CA THR A 103 -20.31 6.83 -17.52
C THR A 103 -20.53 5.52 -16.75
N LEU A 104 -21.77 5.20 -16.39
CA LEU A 104 -22.11 3.97 -15.67
C LEU A 104 -21.90 2.73 -16.54
N THR A 105 -22.31 2.75 -17.81
CA THR A 105 -22.06 1.64 -18.74
C THR A 105 -20.56 1.39 -18.91
N PHE A 106 -19.75 2.45 -19.02
CA PHE A 106 -18.29 2.32 -19.06
C PHE A 106 -17.72 1.76 -17.76
N LEU A 107 -18.21 2.20 -16.60
CA LEU A 107 -17.78 1.65 -15.31
C LEU A 107 -18.05 0.15 -15.25
N VAL A 108 -19.30 -0.27 -15.43
CA VAL A 108 -19.70 -1.68 -15.36
C VAL A 108 -18.92 -2.52 -16.38
N ALA A 109 -18.81 -2.05 -17.63
CA ALA A 109 -18.07 -2.76 -18.67
C ALA A 109 -16.60 -3.04 -18.32
N ASN A 110 -15.98 -2.22 -17.47
CA ASN A 110 -14.56 -2.31 -17.12
C ASN A 110 -14.29 -2.71 -15.66
N ILE A 111 -15.31 -3.06 -14.86
CA ILE A 111 -15.11 -3.66 -13.53
C ILE A 111 -14.14 -4.85 -13.58
N PRO A 112 -14.24 -5.80 -14.56
CA PRO A 112 -13.31 -6.92 -14.62
C PRO A 112 -11.84 -6.51 -14.72
N LEU A 113 -11.57 -5.35 -15.32
CA LEU A 113 -10.21 -4.84 -15.47
C LEU A 113 -9.59 -4.40 -14.15
N LEU A 114 -10.41 -3.99 -13.16
CA LEU A 114 -9.92 -3.60 -11.85
C LEU A 114 -9.15 -4.75 -11.17
N PHE A 115 -9.56 -6.00 -11.39
CA PHE A 115 -8.83 -7.17 -10.88
C PHE A 115 -7.44 -7.30 -11.50
N TRP A 116 -7.28 -6.91 -12.75
CA TRP A 116 -5.98 -6.94 -13.43
C TRP A 116 -5.05 -5.82 -12.96
N VAL A 117 -5.62 -4.68 -12.58
CA VAL A 117 -4.92 -3.53 -11.99
C VAL A 117 -4.40 -3.85 -10.56
N VAL A 118 -5.10 -4.73 -9.84
CA VAL A 118 -4.72 -5.17 -8.48
C VAL A 118 -3.61 -6.26 -8.49
N GLY A 119 -3.42 -6.97 -9.61
CA GLY A 119 -2.46 -8.06 -9.75
C GLY A 119 -0.99 -7.64 -9.53
N PRO A 120 -0.07 -8.61 -9.31
CA PRO A 120 1.37 -8.33 -9.26
C PRO A 120 1.86 -7.82 -10.63
N ASP A 121 2.88 -6.95 -10.63
CA ASP A 121 3.55 -6.59 -11.89
C ASP A 121 4.61 -7.64 -12.26
N GLN A 122 5.18 -7.53 -13.47
CA GLN A 122 6.21 -8.46 -13.92
C GLN A 122 7.46 -8.48 -13.05
N ARG A 123 7.81 -7.35 -12.43
CA ARG A 123 8.97 -7.27 -11.52
C ARG A 123 8.71 -8.09 -10.25
N ASP A 124 7.48 -8.01 -9.72
CA ASP A 124 7.05 -8.87 -8.62
C ASP A 124 7.09 -10.35 -9.04
N LEU A 125 6.57 -10.70 -10.22
CA LEU A 125 6.57 -12.09 -10.71
C LEU A 125 7.99 -12.64 -10.93
N GLN A 126 8.89 -11.88 -11.57
CA GLN A 126 10.26 -12.29 -11.79
C GLN A 126 10.96 -12.66 -10.48
N VAL A 127 10.78 -11.85 -9.43
CA VAL A 127 11.37 -12.11 -8.12
C VAL A 127 10.69 -13.28 -7.40
N LEU A 128 9.37 -13.43 -7.54
CA LEU A 128 8.61 -14.51 -6.90
C LEU A 128 8.91 -15.90 -7.51
N PHE A 129 9.16 -15.95 -8.81
CA PHE A 129 9.36 -17.19 -9.57
C PHE A 129 10.82 -17.43 -9.99
N SER A 130 11.78 -16.57 -9.58
CA SER A 130 13.19 -16.77 -9.90
C SER A 130 13.76 -18.03 -9.19
N PRO A 131 14.41 -18.95 -9.93
CA PRO A 131 15.00 -20.16 -9.37
C PRO A 131 16.28 -19.92 -8.56
N SER A 132 17.03 -18.84 -8.81
CA SER A 132 18.25 -18.48 -8.06
C SER A 132 17.92 -17.65 -6.82
N ARG A 133 18.21 -18.17 -5.61
CA ARG A 133 17.85 -17.50 -4.34
C ARG A 133 19.07 -17.12 -3.50
N GLY A 134 19.76 -16.04 -3.88
CA GLY A 134 20.67 -15.33 -2.98
C GLY A 134 19.92 -14.75 -1.76
N LEU A 135 20.63 -14.37 -0.70
CA LEU A 135 20.01 -13.79 0.51
C LEU A 135 19.27 -12.47 0.21
N ARG A 136 19.79 -11.67 -0.72
CA ARG A 136 19.18 -10.41 -1.18
C ARG A 136 17.88 -10.67 -1.94
N ASP A 137 17.86 -11.67 -2.83
CA ASP A 137 16.68 -12.04 -3.63
C ASP A 137 15.55 -12.59 -2.75
N ARG A 138 15.87 -13.34 -1.69
CA ARG A 138 14.88 -13.78 -0.69
C ARG A 138 14.25 -12.61 0.06
N GLY A 139 15.02 -11.55 0.30
CA GLY A 139 14.52 -10.31 0.89
C GLY A 139 13.48 -9.64 0.00
N GLU A 140 13.82 -9.43 -1.27
CA GLU A 140 12.92 -8.83 -2.26
C GLU A 140 11.68 -9.69 -2.54
N ALA A 141 11.82 -11.01 -2.59
CA ALA A 141 10.68 -11.93 -2.76
C ALA A 141 9.67 -11.79 -1.62
N ARG A 142 10.14 -11.72 -0.36
CA ARG A 142 9.24 -11.45 0.78
C ARG A 142 8.56 -10.10 0.67
N LEU A 143 9.26 -9.07 0.19
CA LEU A 143 8.66 -7.76 -0.05
C LEU A 143 7.57 -7.84 -1.14
N ALA A 144 7.80 -8.59 -2.22
CA ALA A 144 6.82 -8.84 -3.28
C ALA A 144 5.58 -9.57 -2.75
N GLN A 145 5.77 -10.65 -1.98
CA GLN A 145 4.67 -11.39 -1.33
C GLN A 145 3.84 -10.48 -0.42
N MET A 146 4.49 -9.68 0.42
CA MET A 146 3.80 -8.75 1.30
C MET A 146 3.02 -7.69 0.51
N ARG A 147 3.57 -7.16 -0.59
CA ARG A 147 2.84 -6.22 -1.46
C ARG A 147 1.60 -6.87 -2.05
N LEU A 148 1.71 -8.09 -2.58
CA LEU A 148 0.57 -8.82 -3.14
C LEU A 148 -0.50 -9.08 -2.08
N LEU A 149 -0.09 -9.57 -0.91
CA LEU A 149 -0.99 -9.79 0.22
C LEU A 149 -1.76 -8.51 0.60
N TRP A 150 -1.07 -7.37 0.64
CA TRP A 150 -1.71 -6.07 0.93
C TRP A 150 -2.72 -5.64 -0.14
N ARG A 151 -2.41 -5.87 -1.42
CA ARG A 151 -3.33 -5.60 -2.53
C ARG A 151 -4.57 -6.48 -2.44
N LEU A 152 -4.39 -7.77 -2.19
CA LEU A 152 -5.48 -8.73 -2.00
C LEU A 152 -6.34 -8.40 -0.77
N LEU A 153 -5.71 -8.02 0.35
CA LEU A 153 -6.43 -7.60 1.55
C LEU A 153 -7.27 -6.34 1.30
N THR A 154 -6.72 -5.35 0.60
CA THR A 154 -7.45 -4.12 0.26
C THR A 154 -8.64 -4.43 -0.65
N LEU A 155 -8.45 -5.30 -1.65
CA LEU A 155 -9.54 -5.77 -2.50
C LEU A 155 -10.62 -6.49 -1.69
N ALA A 156 -10.24 -7.43 -0.83
CA ALA A 156 -11.17 -8.17 0.04
C ALA A 156 -12.00 -7.22 0.92
N VAL A 157 -11.37 -6.20 1.49
CA VAL A 157 -12.05 -5.18 2.31
C VAL A 157 -13.03 -4.35 1.48
N ILE A 158 -12.61 -3.85 0.33
CA ILE A 158 -13.48 -3.07 -0.57
C ILE A 158 -14.65 -3.93 -1.05
N SER A 159 -14.40 -5.16 -1.46
CA SER A 159 -15.43 -6.11 -1.89
C SER A 159 -16.42 -6.41 -0.76
N THR A 160 -15.94 -6.65 0.46
CA THR A 160 -16.80 -6.91 1.62
C THR A 160 -17.65 -5.69 1.97
N ALA A 161 -17.05 -4.50 2.00
CA ALA A 161 -17.77 -3.25 2.23
C ALA A 161 -18.82 -2.97 1.14
N LEU A 162 -18.52 -3.29 -0.12
CA LEU A 162 -19.45 -3.15 -1.22
C LEU A 162 -20.63 -4.11 -1.09
N VAL A 163 -20.37 -5.41 -0.85
CA VAL A 163 -21.41 -6.43 -0.65
C VAL A 163 -22.32 -6.05 0.52
N TYR A 164 -21.72 -5.67 1.66
CA TYR A 164 -22.49 -5.24 2.82
C TYR A 164 -23.27 -3.96 2.55
N GLY A 165 -22.67 -2.97 1.89
CA GLY A 165 -23.35 -1.74 1.50
C GLY A 165 -24.58 -2.00 0.63
N ILE A 166 -24.47 -2.93 -0.32
CA ILE A 166 -25.60 -3.38 -1.16
C ILE A 166 -26.66 -4.09 -0.31
N LEU A 167 -26.28 -5.05 0.53
CA LEU A 167 -27.20 -5.78 1.41
C LEU A 167 -27.92 -4.86 2.41
N LEU A 168 -27.24 -3.83 2.91
CA LEU A 168 -27.83 -2.84 3.79
C LEU A 168 -28.81 -1.93 3.03
N ALA A 169 -28.45 -1.54 1.81
CA ALA A 169 -29.31 -0.74 0.94
C ALA A 169 -30.62 -1.47 0.60
N THR A 170 -30.56 -2.77 0.30
CA THR A 170 -31.78 -3.56 0.00
C THR A 170 -32.72 -3.70 1.20
N ARG A 171 -32.19 -3.57 2.43
CA ARG A 171 -32.97 -3.66 3.67
C ARG A 171 -33.41 -2.30 4.21
N ASN A 172 -32.78 -1.20 3.79
CA ASN A 172 -33.02 0.12 4.34
C ASN A 172 -33.11 1.18 3.23
N MET A 173 -34.31 1.72 3.05
CA MET A 173 -34.61 2.73 2.03
C MET A 173 -33.77 4.00 2.18
N LEU A 174 -33.52 4.46 3.41
CA LEU A 174 -32.73 5.66 3.66
C LEU A 174 -31.28 5.46 3.21
N VAL A 175 -30.69 4.29 3.50
CA VAL A 175 -29.34 3.95 3.04
C VAL A 175 -29.29 3.88 1.51
N SER A 176 -30.31 3.29 0.88
CA SER A 176 -30.44 3.29 -0.58
C SER A 176 -30.45 4.70 -1.17
N VAL A 177 -31.29 5.60 -0.63
CA VAL A 177 -31.37 7.00 -1.09
C VAL A 177 -30.03 7.72 -0.91
N LEU A 178 -29.37 7.54 0.24
CA LEU A 178 -28.05 8.15 0.51
C LEU A 178 -26.96 7.63 -0.45
N LEU A 179 -26.90 6.33 -0.70
CA LEU A 179 -25.92 5.74 -1.62
C LEU A 179 -26.18 6.19 -3.07
N LEU A 180 -27.44 6.25 -3.50
CA LEU A 180 -27.81 6.77 -4.82
C LEU A 180 -27.50 8.27 -4.95
N ALA A 181 -27.78 9.07 -3.91
CA ALA A 181 -27.43 10.48 -3.86
C ALA A 181 -25.91 10.68 -3.92
N LEU A 182 -25.13 9.88 -3.18
CA LEU A 182 -23.68 9.90 -3.20
C LEU A 182 -23.13 9.50 -4.57
N LEU A 183 -23.67 8.46 -5.20
CA LEU A 183 -23.30 8.03 -6.54
C LEU A 183 -23.63 9.11 -7.58
N ALA A 184 -24.83 9.69 -7.50
CA ALA A 184 -25.26 10.77 -8.39
C ALA A 184 -24.38 12.02 -8.22
N TRP A 185 -24.04 12.37 -6.98
CA TRP A 185 -23.08 13.44 -6.66
C TRP A 185 -21.69 13.12 -7.23
N PHE A 186 -21.17 11.91 -7.03
CA PHE A 186 -19.85 11.50 -7.50
C PHE A 186 -19.77 11.53 -9.03
N VAL A 187 -20.76 10.97 -9.73
CA VAL A 187 -20.81 10.98 -11.20
C VAL A 187 -20.90 12.41 -11.75
N ARG A 188 -21.63 13.31 -11.06
CA ARG A 188 -21.72 14.75 -11.40
C ARG A 188 -20.54 15.58 -10.87
N SER A 189 -19.64 15.00 -10.07
CA SER A 189 -18.53 15.74 -9.48
C SER A 189 -17.47 16.08 -10.54
N ARG A 190 -16.79 17.22 -10.37
CA ARG A 190 -15.57 17.53 -11.14
C ARG A 190 -14.44 16.52 -10.85
N ARG A 191 -14.59 15.69 -9.83
CA ARG A 191 -13.62 14.66 -9.39
C ARG A 191 -13.90 13.28 -9.98
N ASN A 192 -14.79 13.16 -10.97
CA ASN A 192 -15.12 11.89 -11.60
C ASN A 192 -13.94 11.37 -12.44
N LEU A 193 -13.04 10.61 -11.81
CA LEU A 193 -11.86 10.00 -12.43
C LEU A 193 -12.21 9.05 -13.59
N LEU A 194 -13.38 8.40 -13.56
CA LEU A 194 -13.82 7.51 -14.63
C LEU A 194 -14.02 8.26 -15.94
N TRP A 195 -14.51 9.49 -15.88
CA TRP A 195 -14.62 10.36 -17.06
C TRP A 195 -13.24 10.73 -17.62
N HIS A 196 -12.29 11.10 -16.74
CA HIS A 196 -10.91 11.42 -17.14
C HIS A 196 -10.27 10.27 -17.92
N VAL A 197 -10.35 9.05 -17.37
CA VAL A 197 -9.80 7.84 -17.99
C VAL A 197 -10.53 7.49 -19.29
N ARG A 198 -11.87 7.56 -19.32
CA ARG A 198 -12.66 7.26 -20.53
C ARG A 198 -12.26 8.13 -21.71
N VAL A 199 -12.07 9.43 -21.49
CA VAL A 199 -11.71 10.34 -22.59
C VAL A 199 -10.35 9.95 -23.18
N ALA A 200 -9.33 9.69 -22.37
CA ALA A 200 -8.02 9.27 -22.89
C ALA A 200 -8.02 7.88 -23.54
N ALA A 201 -8.85 6.96 -23.05
CA ALA A 201 -8.88 5.59 -23.55
C ALA A 201 -9.69 5.44 -24.85
N ILE A 202 -10.88 6.05 -24.92
CA ILE A 202 -11.90 5.71 -25.93
C ILE A 202 -12.28 6.90 -26.83
N ASP A 203 -12.26 8.13 -26.32
CA ASP A 203 -12.77 9.28 -27.08
C ASP A 203 -11.67 9.86 -28.00
N LYS A 204 -11.58 9.30 -29.21
CA LYS A 204 -10.54 9.62 -30.21
C LYS A 204 -10.50 11.11 -30.55
N ASP A 205 -11.64 11.72 -30.88
CA ASP A 205 -11.74 13.12 -31.30
C ASP A 205 -11.34 14.10 -30.19
N ARG A 206 -11.78 13.82 -28.95
CA ARG A 206 -11.38 14.64 -27.80
C ARG A 206 -9.92 14.46 -27.48
N THR A 207 -9.41 13.23 -27.52
CA THR A 207 -8.00 12.95 -27.28
C THR A 207 -7.12 13.66 -28.31
N GLN A 208 -7.48 13.66 -29.59
CA GLN A 208 -6.72 14.36 -30.63
C GLN A 208 -6.69 15.88 -30.40
N ARG A 209 -7.80 16.49 -29.97
CA ARG A 209 -7.82 17.91 -29.57
C ARG A 209 -6.90 18.21 -28.40
N LEU A 210 -6.82 17.32 -27.41
CA LEU A 210 -5.87 17.46 -26.28
C LEU A 210 -4.42 17.31 -26.76
N LEU A 211 -4.14 16.35 -27.65
CA LEU A 211 -2.80 16.14 -28.21
C LEU A 211 -2.34 17.34 -29.03
N MET A 212 -3.21 17.95 -29.86
CA MET A 212 -2.89 19.17 -30.60
C MET A 212 -2.55 20.34 -29.66
N HIS A 213 -3.31 20.47 -28.56
CA HIS A 213 -3.02 21.50 -27.56
C HIS A 213 -1.67 21.24 -26.88
N LEU A 214 -1.39 20.01 -26.44
CA LEU A 214 -0.10 19.64 -25.85
C LEU A 214 1.07 19.83 -26.82
N HIS A 215 0.86 19.59 -28.11
CA HIS A 215 1.86 19.82 -29.14
C HIS A 215 2.32 21.28 -29.16
N GLN A 216 1.37 22.23 -29.13
CA GLN A 216 1.68 23.67 -29.05
C GLN A 216 2.48 24.02 -27.78
N LYS A 217 2.23 23.33 -26.67
CA LYS A 217 2.97 23.52 -25.40
C LYS A 217 4.43 23.08 -25.53
N VAL A 218 4.66 21.94 -26.18
CA VAL A 218 6.01 21.43 -26.43
C VAL A 218 6.74 22.31 -27.46
N GLU A 219 6.08 22.71 -28.55
CA GLU A 219 6.66 23.65 -29.54
C GLU A 219 7.07 24.98 -28.90
N TRP A 220 6.28 25.48 -27.94
CA TRP A 220 6.68 26.67 -27.17
C TRP A 220 7.97 26.41 -26.38
N MET A 221 8.11 25.26 -25.72
CA MET A 221 9.37 24.90 -25.04
C MET A 221 10.54 24.80 -26.01
N GLU A 222 10.35 24.15 -27.16
CA GLU A 222 11.38 23.99 -28.18
C GLU A 222 11.84 25.33 -28.80
N ARG A 223 10.97 26.35 -28.84
CA ARG A 223 11.36 27.70 -29.27
C ARG A 223 12.22 28.45 -28.27
N HIS A 224 12.14 28.10 -26.99
CA HIS A 224 12.81 28.81 -25.90
C HIS A 224 14.01 28.06 -25.31
N CYS A 225 14.09 26.75 -25.54
CA CYS A 225 15.13 25.89 -24.99
C CYS A 225 15.93 25.17 -26.09
N ASP A 226 17.21 24.87 -25.86
CA ASP A 226 18.00 23.99 -26.72
C ASP A 226 17.58 22.52 -26.53
N GLU A 227 17.37 22.12 -25.27
CA GLU A 227 16.95 20.78 -24.88
C GLU A 227 15.70 20.84 -23.99
N VAL A 228 14.80 19.88 -24.17
CA VAL A 228 13.54 19.76 -23.43
C VAL A 228 13.48 18.41 -22.71
N ILE A 229 13.18 18.46 -21.42
CA ILE A 229 12.93 17.32 -20.55
C ILE A 229 11.45 17.35 -20.17
N VAL A 230 10.74 16.27 -20.44
CA VAL A 230 9.31 16.20 -20.14
C VAL A 230 9.07 15.31 -18.93
N VAL A 231 8.44 15.87 -17.90
CA VAL A 231 8.07 15.16 -16.67
C VAL A 231 6.55 15.05 -16.62
N ALA A 232 6.02 13.84 -16.80
CA ALA A 232 4.60 13.62 -16.98
C ALA A 232 4.03 12.57 -16.03
N HIS A 233 2.91 12.89 -15.40
CA HIS A 233 2.29 12.05 -14.37
C HIS A 233 0.94 11.48 -14.81
N SER A 234 0.65 10.23 -14.40
CA SER A 234 -0.64 9.56 -14.66
C SER A 234 -1.11 9.74 -16.11
N GLN A 235 -2.38 10.07 -16.38
CA GLN A 235 -2.90 10.28 -17.75
C GLN A 235 -2.06 11.25 -18.60
N GLY A 236 -1.40 12.24 -18.01
CA GLY A 236 -0.51 13.17 -18.71
C GLY A 236 0.70 12.46 -19.31
N GLY A 237 1.21 11.43 -18.63
CA GLY A 237 2.26 10.56 -19.13
C GLY A 237 1.81 9.77 -20.36
N TYR A 238 0.60 9.21 -20.34
CA TYR A 238 0.02 8.54 -21.51
C TYR A 238 -0.17 9.49 -22.71
N LEU A 239 -0.70 10.69 -22.48
CA LEU A 239 -0.88 11.69 -23.55
C LEU A 239 0.46 12.12 -24.14
N MET A 240 1.46 12.38 -23.29
CA MET A 240 2.79 12.78 -23.73
C MET A 240 3.51 11.66 -24.47
N HIS A 241 3.41 10.42 -24.00
CA HIS A 241 3.92 9.25 -24.73
C HIS A 241 3.32 9.14 -26.12
N ARG A 242 1.99 9.31 -26.27
CA ARG A 242 1.36 9.30 -27.61
C ARG A 242 1.90 10.41 -28.51
N LEU A 243 2.09 11.61 -27.95
CA LEU A 243 2.66 12.76 -28.66
C LEU A 243 4.13 12.54 -29.06
N LEU A 244 4.89 11.75 -28.29
CA LEU A 244 6.31 11.43 -28.56
C LEU A 244 6.50 10.07 -29.27
N SER A 245 5.44 9.31 -29.49
CA SER A 245 5.49 7.96 -30.06
C SER A 245 5.82 7.98 -31.55
N ARG A 246 6.25 6.82 -32.09
CA ARG A 246 6.52 6.63 -33.53
C ARG A 246 5.34 7.02 -34.43
N THR A 247 4.12 6.85 -33.92
CA THR A 247 2.88 7.14 -34.63
C THR A 247 2.42 8.60 -34.49
N ALA A 248 3.24 9.48 -33.91
CA ALA A 248 2.90 10.88 -33.77
C ALA A 248 2.95 11.60 -35.13
N ASP A 249 1.91 12.39 -35.40
CA ASP A 249 1.78 13.17 -36.63
C ASP A 249 2.88 14.24 -36.78
N ARG A 250 3.47 14.65 -35.65
CA ARG A 250 4.43 15.76 -35.58
C ARG A 250 5.61 15.39 -34.68
N ARG A 251 6.76 16.00 -34.96
CA ARG A 251 8.04 15.65 -34.32
C ARG A 251 8.51 16.75 -33.36
N HIS A 252 9.09 16.32 -32.24
CA HIS A 252 9.75 17.17 -31.26
C HIS A 252 11.24 16.83 -31.11
N PRO A 253 12.11 17.34 -31.99
CA PRO A 253 13.53 16.95 -32.05
C PRO A 253 14.35 17.41 -30.84
N LYS A 254 13.91 18.44 -30.09
CA LYS A 254 14.64 18.93 -28.92
C LYS A 254 14.27 18.21 -27.63
N VAL A 255 13.28 17.30 -27.65
CA VAL A 255 12.94 16.47 -26.50
C VAL A 255 13.99 15.38 -26.33
N ARG A 256 14.84 15.53 -25.32
CA ARG A 256 15.95 14.62 -25.04
C ARG A 256 15.56 13.51 -24.06
N ARG A 257 14.75 13.83 -23.05
CA ARG A 257 14.38 12.90 -21.97
C ARG A 257 12.87 12.94 -21.70
N PHE A 258 12.26 11.77 -21.57
CA PHE A 258 10.89 11.59 -21.10
C PHE A 258 10.88 10.86 -19.76
N ILE A 259 10.32 11.52 -18.74
CA ILE A 259 10.18 10.99 -17.39
C ILE A 259 8.68 10.78 -17.13
N GLY A 260 8.25 9.52 -17.24
CA GLY A 260 6.92 9.09 -16.85
C GLY A 260 6.84 8.77 -15.36
N VAL A 261 5.78 9.20 -14.69
CA VAL A 261 5.55 8.94 -13.26
C VAL A 261 4.18 8.32 -13.09
N GLY A 262 4.14 7.00 -12.86
CA GLY A 262 2.90 6.23 -12.83
C GLY A 262 2.02 6.54 -14.05
N SER A 263 2.61 6.66 -15.24
CA SER A 263 2.09 7.36 -16.45
C SER A 263 0.77 6.86 -17.05
N GLY A 264 0.03 5.96 -16.40
CA GLY A 264 -1.22 5.40 -16.91
C GLY A 264 -1.07 4.64 -18.24
N LEU A 265 0.15 4.49 -18.77
CA LEU A 265 0.43 3.91 -20.07
C LEU A 265 -0.17 2.52 -20.21
N LYS A 266 0.14 1.66 -19.23
CA LYS A 266 -0.34 0.28 -19.17
C LYS A 266 -1.88 0.21 -19.07
N PRO A 267 -2.53 0.80 -18.04
CA PRO A 267 -3.98 0.71 -17.89
C PRO A 267 -4.75 1.32 -19.05
N ILE A 268 -4.36 2.51 -19.53
CA ILE A 268 -5.10 3.21 -20.58
C ILE A 268 -4.94 2.52 -21.93
N SER A 269 -3.74 2.04 -22.26
CA SER A 269 -3.52 1.27 -23.50
C SER A 269 -4.29 -0.04 -23.48
N LEU A 270 -4.30 -0.72 -22.32
CA LEU A 270 -5.05 -1.96 -22.14
C LEU A 270 -6.57 -1.74 -22.24
N LEU A 271 -7.10 -0.66 -21.63
CA LEU A 271 -8.49 -0.24 -21.79
C LEU A 271 -8.87 0.00 -23.25
N LYS A 272 -8.00 0.68 -24.00
CA LYS A 272 -8.19 0.94 -25.43
C LYS A 272 -8.24 -0.36 -26.22
N THR A 273 -7.28 -1.26 -26.00
CA THR A 273 -7.27 -2.59 -26.61
C THR A 273 -8.56 -3.36 -26.30
N PHE A 274 -9.11 -3.29 -25.09
CA PHE A 274 -10.38 -3.96 -24.76
C PHE A 274 -11.62 -3.34 -25.36
N ASP A 275 -11.62 -2.04 -25.58
CA ASP A 275 -12.70 -1.38 -26.31
C ASP A 275 -12.71 -1.81 -27.78
N ASP A 276 -11.53 -1.84 -28.42
CA ASP A 276 -11.39 -2.17 -29.84
C ASP A 276 -11.60 -3.67 -30.14
N SER A 277 -11.31 -4.56 -29.18
CA SER A 277 -11.26 -6.03 -29.40
C SER A 277 -12.53 -6.81 -29.04
N GLY A 278 -13.54 -6.17 -28.43
CA GLY A 278 -14.78 -6.86 -28.02
C GLY A 278 -14.60 -7.88 -26.89
N ILE A 279 -13.48 -7.87 -26.17
CA ILE A 279 -13.11 -8.87 -25.14
C ILE A 279 -14.01 -8.84 -23.89
N ARG A 280 -14.69 -7.71 -23.62
CA ARG A 280 -15.43 -7.44 -22.37
C ARG A 280 -16.40 -8.54 -21.93
N PRO A 281 -17.23 -9.15 -22.81
CA PRO A 281 -18.13 -10.23 -22.40
C PRO A 281 -17.36 -11.45 -21.90
N SER A 282 -16.21 -11.77 -22.50
CA SER A 282 -15.39 -12.91 -22.05
C SER A 282 -14.72 -12.66 -20.70
N LEU A 283 -14.33 -11.40 -20.40
CA LEU A 283 -13.83 -11.04 -19.07
C LEU A 283 -14.92 -11.18 -18.00
N TRP A 284 -16.14 -10.75 -18.31
CA TRP A 284 -17.28 -10.97 -17.43
C TRP A 284 -17.63 -12.44 -17.28
N GLY A 285 -17.53 -13.22 -18.36
CA GLY A 285 -17.67 -14.68 -18.33
C GLY A 285 -16.68 -15.33 -17.36
N LEU A 286 -15.40 -14.95 -17.39
CA LEU A 286 -14.42 -15.44 -16.41
C LEU A 286 -14.79 -15.11 -14.97
N ILE A 287 -15.20 -13.88 -14.69
CA ILE A 287 -15.62 -13.50 -13.33
C ILE A 287 -16.89 -14.25 -12.92
N GLY A 288 -17.83 -14.44 -13.83
CA GLY A 288 -19.06 -15.21 -13.62
C GLY A 288 -18.79 -16.68 -13.32
N THR A 289 -17.73 -17.28 -13.89
CA THR A 289 -17.34 -18.66 -13.59
C THR A 289 -16.66 -18.84 -12.24
N ALA A 290 -16.06 -17.77 -11.68
CA ALA A 290 -15.26 -17.88 -10.47
C ALA A 290 -16.07 -18.36 -9.24
N PRO A 291 -17.29 -17.87 -8.95
CA PRO A 291 -18.10 -18.38 -7.85
C PRO A 291 -18.43 -19.88 -7.96
N ALA A 292 -18.75 -20.37 -9.16
CA ALA A 292 -19.06 -21.78 -9.39
C ALA A 292 -17.81 -22.66 -9.22
N GLY A 293 -16.68 -22.23 -9.77
CA GLY A 293 -15.42 -22.96 -9.65
C GLY A 293 -14.89 -22.95 -8.21
N LEU A 294 -15.00 -21.80 -7.52
CA LEU A 294 -14.77 -21.75 -6.08
C LEU A 294 -15.68 -22.76 -5.41
N TRP A 295 -17.01 -22.64 -5.56
CA TRP A 295 -17.98 -23.48 -4.84
C TRP A 295 -17.70 -24.98 -5.02
N GLY A 296 -17.43 -25.40 -6.26
CA GLY A 296 -17.05 -26.78 -6.58
C GLY A 296 -15.75 -27.23 -5.91
N LEU A 297 -14.75 -26.34 -5.76
CA LEU A 297 -13.51 -26.63 -5.02
C LEU A 297 -13.66 -26.57 -3.50
N GLY A 298 -14.85 -26.23 -3.00
CA GLY A 298 -15.09 -26.02 -1.58
C GLY A 298 -14.67 -27.16 -0.65
N PRO A 299 -15.03 -28.42 -0.96
CA PRO A 299 -14.62 -29.59 -0.18
C PRO A 299 -13.10 -29.79 -0.08
N TRP A 300 -12.32 -29.24 -1.03
CA TRP A 300 -10.86 -29.35 -1.03
C TRP A 300 -10.14 -28.14 -0.43
N ILE A 301 -10.77 -26.97 -0.42
CA ILE A 301 -10.10 -25.72 -0.04
C ILE A 301 -10.60 -25.20 1.29
N TRP A 302 -11.81 -24.64 1.34
CA TRP A 302 -12.25 -23.91 2.53
C TRP A 302 -12.96 -24.77 3.56
N GLN A 303 -13.53 -25.93 3.21
CA GLN A 303 -14.08 -26.84 4.22
C GLN A 303 -12.96 -27.43 5.09
N PRO A 304 -11.86 -27.99 4.52
CA PRO A 304 -10.74 -28.47 5.33
C PRO A 304 -10.03 -27.35 6.06
N LEU A 305 -9.84 -26.19 5.42
CA LEU A 305 -9.22 -25.04 6.08
C LEU A 305 -10.09 -24.52 7.23
N GLY A 306 -11.40 -24.40 7.03
CA GLY A 306 -12.34 -23.96 8.05
C GLY A 306 -12.38 -24.93 9.23
N TRP A 307 -12.45 -26.24 8.94
CA TRP A 307 -12.34 -27.29 9.94
C TRP A 307 -11.01 -27.24 10.69
N LEU A 308 -9.88 -27.13 9.98
CA LEU A 308 -8.56 -27.08 10.59
C LEU A 308 -8.42 -25.87 11.51
N VAL A 309 -8.80 -24.68 11.03
CA VAL A 309 -8.75 -23.44 11.83
C VAL A 309 -9.60 -23.58 13.08
N GLN A 310 -10.84 -24.04 12.95
CA GLN A 310 -11.73 -24.23 14.10
C GLN A 310 -11.20 -25.29 15.08
N THR A 311 -10.72 -26.41 14.56
CA THR A 311 -10.13 -27.51 15.34
C THR A 311 -8.92 -26.99 16.12
N VAL A 312 -7.96 -26.35 15.44
CA VAL A 312 -6.79 -25.75 16.11
C VAL A 312 -7.20 -24.73 17.16
N LEU A 313 -8.20 -23.88 16.89
CA LEU A 313 -8.68 -22.90 17.88
C LEU A 313 -9.34 -23.55 19.09
N ARG A 314 -10.15 -24.61 18.90
CA ARG A 314 -10.78 -25.36 20.00
C ARG A 314 -9.75 -26.14 20.82
N TRP A 315 -8.79 -26.79 20.17
CA TRP A 315 -7.67 -27.45 20.85
C TRP A 315 -6.79 -26.45 21.62
N LEU A 316 -6.45 -25.33 21.00
CA LEU A 316 -5.69 -24.25 21.65
C LEU A 316 -6.45 -23.73 22.87
N TYR A 317 -7.77 -23.59 22.77
CA TYR A 317 -8.62 -23.21 23.89
C TYR A 317 -8.60 -24.24 25.03
N LEU A 318 -8.71 -25.54 24.74
CA LEU A 318 -8.63 -26.59 25.78
C LEU A 318 -7.26 -26.65 26.45
N VAL A 319 -6.18 -26.61 25.67
CA VAL A 319 -4.82 -26.57 26.20
C VAL A 319 -4.64 -25.33 27.08
N LEU A 320 -5.15 -24.19 26.61
CA LEU A 320 -5.13 -22.98 27.40
C LEU A 320 -5.91 -23.13 28.71
N GLN A 321 -7.11 -23.70 28.69
CA GLN A 321 -7.88 -23.95 29.90
C GLN A 321 -7.10 -24.79 30.90
N MET A 322 -6.42 -25.84 30.45
CA MET A 322 -5.55 -26.64 31.31
C MET A 322 -4.39 -25.83 31.88
N THR A 323 -3.75 -24.96 31.09
CA THR A 323 -2.63 -24.13 31.58
C THR A 323 -3.05 -23.04 32.59
N VAL A 324 -4.32 -22.63 32.57
CA VAL A 324 -4.87 -21.64 33.49
C VAL A 324 -5.43 -22.31 34.75
N THR A 325 -5.71 -23.62 34.72
CA THR A 325 -6.29 -24.38 35.84
C THR A 325 -5.22 -24.71 36.88
N PRO A 326 -5.49 -24.58 38.20
CA PRO A 326 -4.52 -24.95 39.21
C PRO A 326 -4.14 -26.43 39.12
N LEU A 327 -2.87 -26.75 39.34
CA LEU A 327 -2.44 -28.14 39.52
C LEU A 327 -3.21 -28.83 40.66
N SER A 328 -3.49 -28.11 41.75
CA SER A 328 -4.30 -28.60 42.87
C SER A 328 -5.77 -28.88 42.53
N ALA A 329 -6.32 -28.30 41.46
CA ALA A 329 -7.67 -28.63 41.01
C ALA A 329 -7.71 -29.96 40.25
N PHE A 330 -6.58 -30.46 39.74
CA PHE A 330 -6.52 -31.79 39.14
C PHE A 330 -6.44 -32.92 40.17
N ASP A 331 -6.20 -32.60 41.44
CA ASP A 331 -6.32 -33.55 42.56
C ASP A 331 -7.80 -33.85 42.88
N ASP A 332 -8.72 -32.94 42.51
CA ASP A 332 -10.15 -33.20 42.56
C ASP A 332 -10.56 -34.10 41.38
N ALA A 333 -10.96 -35.33 41.72
CA ALA A 333 -11.41 -36.32 40.75
C ALA A 333 -12.53 -35.81 39.84
N HIS A 334 -13.39 -34.90 40.31
CA HIS A 334 -14.48 -34.35 39.51
C HIS A 334 -13.98 -33.39 38.43
N VAL A 335 -13.01 -32.54 38.74
CA VAL A 335 -12.41 -31.57 37.79
C VAL A 335 -11.53 -32.31 36.78
N ALA A 336 -10.75 -33.29 37.23
CA ALA A 336 -9.95 -34.14 36.34
C ALA A 336 -10.84 -34.90 35.34
N GLU A 337 -11.98 -35.43 35.79
CA GLU A 337 -12.94 -36.11 34.92
C GLU A 337 -13.65 -35.13 33.97
N LEU A 338 -13.96 -33.90 34.41
CA LEU A 338 -14.51 -32.85 33.54
C LEU A 338 -13.56 -32.53 32.37
N TYR A 339 -12.26 -32.37 32.64
CA TYR A 339 -11.26 -32.09 31.60
C TYR A 339 -11.04 -33.29 30.67
N ARG A 340 -11.00 -34.51 31.24
CA ARG A 340 -10.92 -35.75 30.45
C ARG A 340 -12.13 -35.89 29.53
N GLY A 341 -13.32 -35.61 30.04
CA GLY A 341 -14.57 -35.61 29.27
C GLY A 341 -14.60 -34.52 28.19
N ALA A 342 -14.14 -33.30 28.50
CA ALA A 342 -14.04 -32.22 27.52
C ALA A 342 -13.05 -32.55 26.40
N PHE A 343 -11.89 -33.10 26.74
CA PHE A 343 -10.88 -33.55 25.77
C PHE A 343 -11.40 -34.70 24.91
N ALA A 344 -12.04 -35.69 25.52
CA ALA A 344 -12.67 -36.81 24.81
C ALA A 344 -13.79 -36.33 23.88
N THR A 345 -14.60 -35.36 24.32
CA THR A 345 -15.67 -34.77 23.52
C THR A 345 -15.12 -34.02 22.32
N GLU A 346 -14.08 -33.19 22.50
CA GLU A 346 -13.49 -32.45 21.39
C GLU A 346 -12.67 -33.34 20.46
N TRP A 347 -12.01 -34.37 20.99
CA TRP A 347 -11.38 -35.42 20.20
C TRP A 347 -12.40 -36.15 19.32
N HIS A 348 -13.50 -36.60 19.92
CA HIS A 348 -14.59 -37.25 19.19
C HIS A 348 -15.20 -36.31 18.15
N ARG A 349 -15.46 -35.05 18.50
CA ARG A 349 -15.95 -34.02 17.56
C ARG A 349 -14.97 -33.79 16.41
N THR A 350 -13.67 -33.70 16.69
CA THR A 350 -12.63 -33.49 15.68
C THR A 350 -12.68 -34.62 14.66
N LEU A 351 -12.73 -35.87 15.11
CA LEU A 351 -12.85 -37.05 14.26
C LEU A 351 -14.18 -37.13 13.52
N ALA A 352 -15.30 -36.82 14.17
CA ALA A 352 -16.63 -36.88 13.59
C ALA A 352 -16.91 -35.76 12.57
N THR A 353 -16.18 -34.65 12.65
CA THR A 353 -16.37 -33.48 11.76
C THR A 353 -15.27 -33.35 10.70
N VAL A 354 -14.37 -34.33 10.58
CA VAL A 354 -13.36 -34.34 9.50
C VAL A 354 -14.09 -34.20 8.16
N PRO A 355 -13.85 -33.12 7.40
CA PRO A 355 -14.57 -32.92 6.16
C PRO A 355 -14.21 -34.02 5.17
N SER A 356 -15.23 -34.60 4.53
CA SER A 356 -15.01 -35.53 3.43
C SER A 356 -14.36 -34.78 2.27
N LEU A 357 -13.19 -35.24 1.84
CA LEU A 357 -12.54 -34.73 0.63
C LEU A 357 -13.20 -35.27 -0.66
N HIS A 358 -14.30 -35.99 -0.52
CA HIS A 358 -15.13 -36.44 -1.64
C HIS A 358 -15.89 -35.24 -2.21
N LEU A 359 -15.72 -35.03 -3.52
CA LEU A 359 -16.62 -34.18 -4.27
C LEU A 359 -17.87 -34.99 -4.56
N ASP A 360 -19.04 -34.44 -4.26
CA ASP A 360 -20.26 -34.98 -4.84
C ASP A 360 -20.31 -34.64 -6.34
N LEU A 361 -21.20 -35.31 -7.08
CA LEU A 361 -21.38 -35.08 -8.51
C LEU A 361 -21.63 -33.60 -8.85
N ALA A 362 -22.31 -32.84 -7.98
CA ALA A 362 -22.60 -31.44 -8.22
C ALA A 362 -21.34 -30.57 -8.13
N HIS A 363 -20.45 -30.82 -7.16
CA HIS A 363 -19.16 -30.16 -7.03
C HIS A 363 -18.24 -30.52 -8.20
N GLU A 364 -18.17 -31.79 -8.59
CA GLU A 364 -17.38 -32.25 -9.76
C GLU A 364 -17.83 -31.55 -11.04
N VAL A 365 -19.13 -31.56 -11.33
CA VAL A 365 -19.71 -30.89 -12.49
C VAL A 365 -19.42 -29.39 -12.45
N ALA A 366 -19.54 -28.75 -11.28
CA ALA A 366 -19.24 -27.33 -11.13
C ALA A 366 -17.77 -27.00 -11.41
N VAL A 367 -16.81 -27.80 -10.93
CA VAL A 367 -15.38 -27.61 -11.20
C VAL A 367 -15.08 -27.79 -12.69
N VAL A 368 -15.53 -28.90 -13.27
CA VAL A 368 -15.27 -29.23 -14.68
C VAL A 368 -15.90 -28.19 -15.61
N ALA A 369 -17.16 -27.82 -15.38
CA ALA A 369 -17.85 -26.79 -16.16
C ALA A 369 -17.14 -25.43 -16.02
N SER A 370 -16.72 -25.05 -14.81
CA SER A 370 -16.01 -23.79 -14.59
C SER A 370 -14.66 -23.76 -15.31
N ILE A 371 -13.89 -24.85 -15.26
CA ILE A 371 -12.61 -24.96 -15.99
C ILE A 371 -12.84 -24.90 -17.51
N ALA A 372 -13.86 -25.60 -18.02
CA ALA A 372 -14.18 -25.61 -19.45
C ALA A 372 -14.61 -24.23 -19.95
N ILE A 373 -15.54 -23.57 -19.26
CA ILE A 373 -16.04 -22.23 -19.60
C ILE A 373 -14.90 -21.20 -19.45
N ALA A 374 -14.10 -21.28 -18.39
CA ALA A 374 -12.95 -20.41 -18.21
C ALA A 374 -11.91 -20.60 -19.34
N SER A 375 -11.62 -21.84 -19.72
CA SER A 375 -10.71 -22.16 -20.82
C SER A 375 -11.21 -21.60 -22.15
N LEU A 376 -12.52 -21.69 -22.43
CA LEU A 376 -13.15 -21.08 -23.59
C LEU A 376 -12.96 -19.56 -23.59
N HIS A 377 -13.30 -18.88 -22.49
CA HIS A 377 -13.12 -17.43 -22.40
C HIS A 377 -11.65 -17.00 -22.49
N ILE A 378 -10.72 -17.74 -21.89
CA ILE A 378 -9.28 -17.49 -22.03
C ILE A 378 -8.84 -17.60 -23.49
N ARG A 379 -9.32 -18.63 -24.23
CA ARG A 379 -9.04 -18.77 -25.66
C ARG A 379 -9.59 -17.61 -26.47
N LEU A 380 -10.83 -17.18 -26.21
CA LEU A 380 -11.45 -16.03 -26.87
C LEU A 380 -10.67 -14.73 -26.59
N ILE A 381 -10.27 -14.50 -25.34
CA ILE A 381 -9.43 -13.36 -24.96
C ILE A 381 -8.10 -13.40 -25.71
N ARG A 382 -7.44 -14.57 -25.76
CA ARG A 382 -6.15 -14.73 -26.44
C ARG A 382 -6.29 -14.48 -27.94
N ALA A 383 -7.29 -15.05 -28.60
CA ALA A 383 -7.55 -14.83 -30.02
C ALA A 383 -7.81 -13.35 -30.33
N ALA A 384 -8.61 -12.68 -29.50
CA ALA A 384 -8.91 -11.26 -29.66
C ALA A 384 -7.68 -10.36 -29.42
N LEU A 385 -6.82 -10.68 -28.45
CA LEU A 385 -5.54 -9.99 -28.22
C LEU A 385 -4.52 -10.24 -29.34
N GLN A 386 -4.55 -11.42 -29.98
CA GLN A 386 -3.73 -11.69 -31.16
C GLN A 386 -4.21 -10.90 -32.38
N ALA A 387 -5.53 -10.79 -32.57
CA ALA A 387 -6.13 -10.00 -33.65
C ALA A 387 -5.93 -8.49 -33.44
N HIS A 388 -5.96 -8.02 -32.19
CA HIS A 388 -5.81 -6.62 -31.81
C HIS A 388 -4.70 -6.47 -30.76
N PRO A 389 -3.42 -6.54 -31.16
CA PRO A 389 -2.33 -6.45 -30.21
C PRO A 389 -2.34 -5.10 -29.47
N PRO A 390 -1.89 -5.06 -28.21
CA PRO A 390 -1.72 -3.80 -27.48
C PRO A 390 -0.89 -2.80 -28.28
N HIS A 391 -1.25 -1.52 -28.22
CA HIS A 391 -0.49 -0.48 -28.91
C HIS A 391 0.99 -0.55 -28.53
N PRO A 392 1.91 -0.45 -29.51
CA PRO A 392 3.34 -0.51 -29.24
C PRO A 392 3.71 0.65 -28.33
N LEU A 393 4.27 0.33 -27.16
CA LEU A 393 4.66 1.33 -26.17
C LEU A 393 6.05 1.91 -26.43
N GLY A 394 6.63 1.72 -27.61
CA GLY A 394 7.95 2.24 -27.97
C GLY A 394 7.96 3.75 -28.21
N LEU A 395 8.96 4.43 -27.64
CA LEU A 395 9.42 5.73 -28.12
C LEU A 395 10.62 5.46 -29.03
N ASP A 396 10.54 5.86 -30.30
CA ASP A 396 11.71 5.88 -31.18
C ASP A 396 11.51 7.01 -32.16
N HIS A 397 12.31 8.07 -32.02
CA HIS A 397 12.42 9.05 -33.09
C HIS A 397 13.52 8.56 -34.01
N HIS A 398 13.22 8.41 -35.30
CA HIS A 398 14.11 7.90 -36.34
C HIS A 398 15.49 8.61 -36.49
N ARG A 399 15.81 9.61 -35.65
CA ARG A 399 17.10 10.33 -35.63
C ARG A 399 17.63 10.69 -34.23
N CYS A 400 16.81 10.66 -33.17
CA CYS A 400 17.24 11.03 -31.80
C CYS A 400 16.72 10.00 -30.79
N ARG A 401 17.62 9.42 -30.01
CA ARG A 401 17.28 8.46 -28.94
C ARG A 401 16.78 9.25 -27.72
N ILE A 402 15.47 9.23 -27.48
CA ILE A 402 14.88 9.79 -26.26
C ILE A 402 15.26 8.88 -25.08
N GLU A 403 15.88 9.45 -24.06
CA GLU A 403 16.08 8.76 -22.79
C GLU A 403 14.74 8.64 -22.05
N TRP A 404 14.30 7.43 -21.75
CA TRP A 404 13.01 7.21 -21.09
C TRP A 404 13.20 6.51 -19.73
N ARG A 405 12.71 7.20 -18.69
CA ARG A 405 12.59 6.67 -17.33
C ARG A 405 11.13 6.63 -16.89
N GLU A 406 10.67 5.51 -16.36
CA GLU A 406 9.31 5.30 -15.84
C GLU A 406 9.35 5.01 -14.34
N TYR A 407 9.10 6.06 -13.54
CA TYR A 407 9.07 5.96 -12.10
C TYR A 407 7.71 5.44 -11.60
N SER A 408 7.75 4.47 -10.69
CA SER A 408 6.56 4.01 -9.98
C SER A 408 6.91 3.62 -8.55
N SER A 409 6.00 3.90 -7.63
CA SER A 409 6.08 3.38 -6.26
C SER A 409 5.66 1.91 -6.25
N PRO A 410 6.19 1.10 -5.33
CA PRO A 410 5.80 -0.30 -5.20
C PRO A 410 4.28 -0.53 -5.04
N HIS A 411 3.54 0.48 -4.60
CA HIS A 411 2.12 0.37 -4.27
C HIS A 411 1.22 1.00 -5.34
N ASP A 412 1.81 1.69 -6.31
CA ASP A 412 1.06 2.35 -7.36
C ASP A 412 0.40 1.33 -8.28
N MET A 413 -0.91 1.20 -8.17
CA MET A 413 -1.72 0.29 -8.97
C MET A 413 -1.79 0.72 -10.44
N VAL A 414 -1.69 2.01 -10.73
CA VAL A 414 -1.74 2.56 -12.10
C VAL A 414 -0.41 2.34 -12.82
N GLY A 415 0.70 2.61 -12.13
CA GLY A 415 2.06 2.44 -12.66
C GLY A 415 2.54 0.99 -12.69
N ARG A 416 1.94 0.08 -11.91
CA ARG A 416 2.41 -1.30 -11.71
C ARG A 416 1.37 -2.35 -12.09
N MET A 417 0.96 -2.34 -13.35
CA MET A 417 0.17 -3.41 -13.95
C MET A 417 1.07 -4.50 -14.57
N LEU A 418 0.51 -5.71 -14.66
CA LEU A 418 1.16 -6.90 -15.25
C LEU A 418 1.60 -6.68 -16.70
N GLY A 419 0.82 -5.93 -17.47
CA GLY A 419 1.14 -5.60 -18.85
C GLY A 419 0.27 -4.44 -19.35
N PRO A 420 0.47 -3.98 -20.59
CA PRO A 420 1.55 -4.37 -21.53
C PRO A 420 2.97 -4.02 -21.06
N ASN A 421 3.97 -4.65 -21.68
CA ASN A 421 5.39 -4.45 -21.33
C ASN A 421 5.89 -3.13 -21.90
N LEU A 422 6.74 -2.46 -21.12
CA LEU A 422 7.55 -1.37 -21.65
C LEU A 422 8.75 -1.98 -22.40
N PRO A 423 9.28 -1.29 -23.43
CA PRO A 423 10.48 -1.74 -24.12
C PRO A 423 11.66 -1.96 -23.15
N ASP A 424 12.53 -2.93 -23.43
CA ASP A 424 13.64 -3.31 -22.54
C ASP A 424 14.63 -2.17 -22.24
N LYS A 425 14.69 -1.17 -23.13
CA LYS A 425 15.56 0.01 -22.99
C LYS A 425 15.02 1.05 -22.01
N VAL A 426 13.81 0.88 -21.48
CA VAL A 426 13.18 1.83 -20.55
C VAL A 426 13.61 1.54 -19.13
N GLU A 427 14.21 2.52 -18.48
CA GLU A 427 14.52 2.41 -17.06
C GLU A 427 13.21 2.43 -16.26
N GLN A 428 13.00 1.45 -15.39
CA GLN A 428 11.81 1.35 -14.53
C GLN A 428 12.17 1.43 -13.04
N PRO A 429 12.82 2.53 -12.59
CA PRO A 429 13.26 2.70 -11.21
C PRO A 429 12.08 2.75 -10.22
N TRP A 430 12.36 2.25 -9.02
CA TRP A 430 11.42 2.23 -7.90
C TRP A 430 11.60 3.48 -7.08
N ILE A 431 10.50 4.05 -6.58
CA ILE A 431 10.55 5.18 -5.65
C ILE A 431 9.80 4.84 -4.37
N ALA A 432 10.45 5.11 -3.24
CA ALA A 432 9.86 4.95 -1.93
C ALA A 432 8.62 5.86 -1.79
N PRO A 433 7.47 5.29 -1.38
CA PRO A 433 6.25 6.05 -1.21
C PRO A 433 6.36 7.05 -0.05
N VAL A 434 5.56 8.11 -0.13
CA VAL A 434 5.36 9.08 0.98
C VAL A 434 4.27 8.61 1.93
N GLY A 435 3.22 7.96 1.41
CA GLY A 435 2.03 7.64 2.16
C GLY A 435 1.73 6.14 2.16
N GLN A 436 0.47 5.85 1.84
CA GLN A 436 -0.13 4.53 1.80
C GLN A 436 -0.55 4.19 0.36
N PRO A 437 -0.82 2.91 0.04
CA PRO A 437 -1.14 2.48 -1.33
C PRO A 437 -2.22 3.32 -2.03
N LEU A 438 -3.22 3.81 -1.29
CA LEU A 438 -4.31 4.64 -1.81
C LEU A 438 -3.89 6.08 -2.17
N SER A 439 -2.81 6.60 -1.59
CA SER A 439 -2.32 7.97 -1.80
C SER A 439 -1.01 8.05 -2.59
N ASP A 440 -0.29 6.93 -2.71
CA ASP A 440 1.07 6.94 -3.26
C ASP A 440 1.11 7.40 -4.72
N HIS A 441 0.06 7.12 -5.48
CA HIS A 441 -0.05 7.56 -6.87
C HIS A 441 -0.12 9.09 -7.01
N THR A 442 -0.69 9.82 -6.06
CA THR A 442 -0.85 11.28 -6.16
C THR A 442 0.23 12.07 -5.43
N MET A 443 1.04 11.41 -4.60
CA MET A 443 1.99 12.06 -3.68
C MET A 443 3.45 12.01 -4.15
N TYR A 444 3.72 11.65 -5.41
CA TYR A 444 5.08 11.56 -5.94
C TYR A 444 5.87 12.87 -5.80
N PHE A 445 5.23 14.00 -6.12
CA PHE A 445 5.87 15.32 -6.10
C PHE A 445 5.76 16.04 -4.76
N HIS A 446 5.32 15.37 -3.70
CA HIS A 446 5.28 15.98 -2.37
C HIS A 446 6.69 16.41 -1.92
N ARG A 447 6.83 17.55 -1.23
CA ARG A 447 8.14 18.11 -0.80
C ARG A 447 9.02 17.15 0.03
N THR A 448 8.39 16.22 0.74
CA THR A 448 9.10 15.16 1.51
C THR A 448 9.33 13.87 0.72
N GLY A 449 8.93 13.83 -0.54
CA GLY A 449 9.10 12.70 -1.45
C GLY A 449 10.55 12.49 -1.86
N VAL A 450 10.84 11.28 -2.33
CA VAL A 450 12.15 10.94 -2.90
C VAL A 450 12.25 11.43 -4.35
N LEU A 451 11.15 11.37 -5.12
CA LEU A 451 11.17 11.78 -6.54
C LEU A 451 11.66 13.23 -6.76
N PRO A 452 11.18 14.27 -6.04
CA PRO A 452 11.69 15.63 -6.26
C PRO A 452 13.19 15.75 -5.98
N ARG A 453 13.73 14.96 -5.05
CA ARG A 453 15.18 14.89 -4.77
C ARG A 453 15.93 14.16 -5.88
N ARG A 454 15.36 13.11 -6.47
CA ARG A 454 15.97 12.42 -7.61
C ARG A 454 16.02 13.35 -8.83
N LEU A 455 14.93 14.05 -9.11
CA LEU A 455 14.87 15.05 -10.18
C LEU A 455 15.78 16.26 -9.92
N ALA A 456 16.07 16.58 -8.65
CA ALA A 456 17.06 17.59 -8.31
C ALA A 456 18.50 17.14 -8.65
N ALA A 457 18.84 15.86 -8.45
CA ALA A 457 20.09 15.28 -8.94
C ALA A 457 20.18 15.33 -10.47
N ASP A 458 19.12 14.91 -11.16
CA ASP A 458 19.03 14.99 -12.63
C ASP A 458 19.26 16.43 -13.11
N LEU A 459 18.64 17.43 -12.46
CA LEU A 459 18.84 18.84 -12.79
C LEU A 459 20.30 19.27 -12.61
N LEU A 460 20.96 18.92 -11.50
CA LEU A 460 22.36 19.27 -11.28
C LEU A 460 23.26 18.67 -12.38
N GLY A 461 23.03 17.42 -12.74
CA GLY A 461 23.76 16.75 -13.82
C GLY A 461 23.52 17.40 -15.18
N ASP A 462 22.27 17.72 -15.50
CA ASP A 462 21.90 18.39 -16.75
C ASP A 462 22.52 19.81 -16.86
N LEU A 463 22.72 20.50 -15.72
CA LEU A 463 23.40 21.79 -15.67
C LEU A 463 24.93 21.69 -15.82
N GLY A 464 25.50 20.47 -15.79
CA GLY A 464 26.94 20.22 -15.86
C GLY A 464 27.67 20.29 -14.52
N LEU A 465 26.94 20.16 -13.40
CA LEU A 465 27.48 20.17 -12.05
C LEU A 465 27.72 18.72 -11.56
N GLU A 466 28.58 17.99 -12.26
CA GLU A 466 28.74 16.52 -12.11
C GLU A 466 29.08 16.09 -10.68
N CYS A 467 30.06 16.72 -10.03
CA CYS A 467 30.42 16.38 -8.64
C CYS A 467 29.24 16.54 -7.66
N GLN A 468 28.50 17.65 -7.77
CA GLN A 468 27.33 17.90 -6.92
C GLN A 468 26.18 16.94 -7.26
N ALA A 469 26.03 16.58 -8.53
CA ALA A 469 25.02 15.64 -8.98
C ALA A 469 25.29 14.24 -8.42
N ASP A 470 26.55 13.77 -8.44
CA ASP A 470 26.94 12.44 -7.96
C ASP A 470 26.77 12.30 -6.44
N ASP A 471 27.24 13.29 -5.66
CA ASP A 471 27.04 13.32 -4.19
C ASP A 471 25.56 13.30 -3.83
N TRP A 472 24.75 14.07 -4.57
CA TRP A 472 23.31 14.12 -4.39
C TRP A 472 22.64 12.80 -4.79
N ASP A 473 23.06 12.20 -5.90
CA ASP A 473 22.50 10.95 -6.40
C ASP A 473 22.78 9.78 -5.46
N GLN A 474 23.99 9.73 -4.90
CA GLN A 474 24.34 8.76 -3.87
C GLN A 474 23.48 8.94 -2.62
N ALA A 475 23.31 10.19 -2.16
CA ALA A 475 22.49 10.51 -0.99
C ALA A 475 21.00 10.17 -1.20
N VAL A 476 20.43 10.45 -2.37
CA VAL A 476 19.01 10.16 -2.66
C VAL A 476 18.79 8.66 -2.87
N THR A 477 19.73 7.95 -3.49
CA THR A 477 19.69 6.48 -3.64
C THR A 477 19.69 5.80 -2.27
N TRP A 478 20.54 6.26 -1.36
CA TRP A 478 20.56 5.79 0.01
C TRP A 478 19.24 6.10 0.75
N LEU A 479 18.74 7.34 0.65
CA LEU A 479 17.46 7.74 1.25
C LEU A 479 16.31 6.84 0.76
N ASP A 480 16.27 6.54 -0.53
CA ASP A 480 15.27 5.68 -1.13
C ASP A 480 15.31 4.28 -0.53
N ASP A 481 16.49 3.67 -0.44
CA ASP A 481 16.66 2.32 0.09
C ASP A 481 16.22 2.20 1.55
N VAL A 482 16.68 3.12 2.41
CA VAL A 482 16.30 3.15 3.83
C VAL A 482 14.79 3.31 3.97
N ARG A 483 14.17 4.17 3.17
CA ARG A 483 12.71 4.38 3.20
C ARG A 483 11.92 3.18 2.71
N ARG A 484 12.37 2.49 1.66
CA ARG A 484 11.72 1.26 1.17
C ARG A 484 11.71 0.18 2.24
N ARG A 485 12.86 -0.08 2.87
CA ARG A 485 12.99 -1.07 3.97
C ARG A 485 12.16 -0.67 5.19
N HIS A 486 12.20 0.60 5.58
CA HIS A 486 11.41 1.11 6.70
C HIS A 486 9.90 1.02 6.44
N GLY A 487 9.45 1.39 5.23
CA GLY A 487 8.06 1.29 4.81
C GLY A 487 7.56 -0.15 4.76
N ALA A 488 8.39 -1.09 4.29
CA ALA A 488 8.06 -2.51 4.29
C ALA A 488 7.85 -3.06 5.69
N ARG A 489 8.76 -2.75 6.61
CA ARG A 489 8.61 -3.12 8.02
C ARG A 489 7.33 -2.57 8.64
N ARG A 490 7.04 -1.28 8.40
CA ARG A 490 5.84 -0.63 8.93
C ARG A 490 4.57 -1.34 8.46
N ARG A 491 4.52 -1.74 7.19
CA ARG A 491 3.42 -2.53 6.63
C ARG A 491 3.35 -3.93 7.21
N ALA A 492 4.48 -4.59 7.45
CA ALA A 492 4.47 -5.88 8.15
C ALA A 492 3.83 -5.73 9.54
N LEU A 493 4.21 -4.70 10.31
CA LEU A 493 3.58 -4.41 11.60
C LEU A 493 2.08 -4.14 11.47
N HIS A 494 1.69 -3.27 10.53
CA HIS A 494 0.28 -2.94 10.30
C HIS A 494 -0.55 -4.21 10.00
N GLY A 495 -0.04 -5.09 9.13
CA GLY A 495 -0.73 -6.31 8.72
C GLY A 495 -0.82 -7.35 9.84
N LEU A 496 0.27 -7.50 10.62
CA LEU A 496 0.30 -8.36 11.80
C LEU A 496 -0.71 -7.89 12.87
N LEU A 497 -0.81 -6.58 13.10
CA LEU A 497 -1.79 -6.02 14.04
C LEU A 497 -3.22 -6.28 13.55
N ILE A 498 -3.52 -6.00 12.28
CA ILE A 498 -4.84 -6.30 11.71
C ILE A 498 -5.17 -7.78 11.89
N GLY A 499 -4.29 -8.69 11.45
CA GLY A 499 -4.53 -10.13 11.55
C GLY A 499 -4.73 -10.60 12.99
N THR A 500 -3.91 -10.10 13.93
CA THR A 500 -4.00 -10.45 15.35
C THR A 500 -5.33 -10.01 15.94
N PHE A 501 -5.69 -8.74 15.79
CA PHE A 501 -6.94 -8.21 16.34
C PHE A 501 -8.17 -8.73 15.60
N ALA A 502 -8.08 -9.02 14.30
CA ALA A 502 -9.14 -9.68 13.56
C ALA A 502 -9.43 -11.06 14.15
N THR A 503 -8.37 -11.81 14.49
CA THR A 503 -8.50 -13.10 15.17
C THR A 503 -9.13 -12.93 16.55
N LEU A 504 -8.69 -11.94 17.34
CA LEU A 504 -9.27 -11.67 18.66
C LEU A 504 -10.75 -11.28 18.61
N LEU A 505 -11.14 -10.42 17.67
CA LEU A 505 -12.52 -9.97 17.50
C LEU A 505 -13.43 -11.07 16.95
N ALA A 506 -12.89 -11.94 16.08
CA ALA A 506 -13.63 -13.08 15.54
C ALA A 506 -13.67 -14.27 16.51
N ALA A 507 -12.73 -14.38 17.45
CA ALA A 507 -12.60 -15.55 18.35
C ALA A 507 -13.91 -15.96 19.04
N PRO A 508 -14.68 -15.05 19.69
CA PRO A 508 -15.94 -15.45 20.32
C PRO A 508 -16.95 -16.05 19.33
N GLN A 509 -17.04 -15.46 18.13
CA GLN A 509 -17.94 -15.93 17.07
C GLN A 509 -17.47 -17.24 16.44
N LEU A 510 -16.17 -17.53 16.47
CA LEU A 510 -15.60 -18.78 15.95
C LEU A 510 -15.95 -19.99 16.82
N PHE A 511 -16.28 -19.79 18.10
CA PHE A 511 -16.73 -20.88 18.99
C PHE A 511 -18.21 -21.23 18.78
N ASP A 512 -19.06 -20.23 18.52
CA ASP A 512 -20.52 -20.43 18.43
C ASP A 512 -21.02 -20.75 17.02
N ARG A 513 -20.20 -20.54 15.98
CA ARG A 513 -20.65 -20.59 14.58
C ARG A 513 -20.05 -21.76 13.79
N PRO A 514 -20.81 -22.35 12.86
CA PRO A 514 -20.36 -23.49 12.07
C PRO A 514 -19.27 -23.15 11.05
N SER A 515 -19.06 -21.87 10.69
CA SER A 515 -18.04 -21.50 9.69
C SER A 515 -17.24 -20.24 10.05
N VAL A 516 -15.95 -20.29 9.71
CA VAL A 516 -15.00 -19.18 9.87
C VAL A 516 -15.47 -17.94 9.13
N LEU A 517 -15.98 -18.11 7.90
CA LEU A 517 -16.51 -17.01 7.10
C LEU A 517 -17.66 -16.29 7.81
N LEU A 518 -18.60 -17.04 8.39
CA LEU A 518 -19.75 -16.45 9.08
C LEU A 518 -19.32 -15.69 10.34
N ALA A 519 -18.32 -16.21 11.07
CA ALA A 519 -17.77 -15.53 12.24
C ALA A 519 -17.13 -14.17 11.86
N TYR A 520 -16.32 -14.12 10.81
CA TYR A 520 -15.75 -12.88 10.30
C TYR A 520 -16.81 -11.93 9.72
N LEU A 521 -17.83 -12.46 9.04
CA LEU A 521 -18.95 -11.67 8.54
C LEU A 521 -19.76 -11.03 9.67
N HIS A 522 -19.81 -11.61 10.88
CA HIS A 522 -20.46 -10.97 12.03
C HIS A 522 -19.53 -9.95 12.72
N ALA A 523 -18.23 -10.23 12.76
CA ALA A 523 -17.22 -9.32 13.31
C ALA A 523 -16.82 -8.18 12.33
N TRP A 524 -17.48 -8.06 11.18
CA TRP A 524 -17.04 -7.19 10.08
C TRP A 524 -17.00 -5.70 10.45
N LEU A 525 -17.98 -5.19 11.21
CA LEU A 525 -18.05 -3.77 11.56
C LEU A 525 -16.89 -3.34 12.48
N PRO A 526 -16.67 -3.98 13.65
CA PRO A 526 -15.52 -3.65 14.49
C PRO A 526 -14.19 -3.91 13.76
N LEU A 527 -14.11 -4.95 12.92
CA LEU A 527 -12.92 -5.22 12.10
C LEU A 527 -12.65 -4.10 11.07
N SER A 528 -13.70 -3.58 10.43
CA SER A 528 -13.59 -2.51 9.44
C SER A 528 -13.18 -1.19 10.09
N LEU A 529 -13.75 -0.88 11.26
CA LEU A 529 -13.39 0.31 12.04
C LEU A 529 -11.94 0.22 12.52
N LEU A 530 -11.52 -0.93 13.02
CA LEU A 530 -10.14 -1.18 13.42
C LEU A 530 -9.18 -1.02 12.25
N LEU A 531 -9.48 -1.65 11.12
CA LEU A 531 -8.69 -1.54 9.90
C LEU A 531 -8.55 -0.09 9.46
N LEU A 532 -9.64 0.67 9.43
CA LEU A 532 -9.63 2.09 9.06
C LEU A 532 -8.76 2.89 10.04
N SER A 533 -8.93 2.67 11.34
CA SER A 533 -8.20 3.37 12.41
C SER A 533 -6.70 3.11 12.34
N LEU A 534 -6.29 1.85 12.20
CA LEU A 534 -4.89 1.48 12.02
C LEU A 534 -4.34 2.05 10.71
N THR A 535 -5.11 2.00 9.62
CA THR A 535 -4.69 2.55 8.32
C THR A 535 -4.42 4.05 8.40
N VAL A 536 -5.30 4.81 9.07
CA VAL A 536 -5.11 6.25 9.31
C VAL A 536 -3.87 6.49 10.19
N LEU A 537 -3.74 5.78 11.31
CA LEU A 537 -2.60 5.92 12.23
C LEU A 537 -1.27 5.66 11.50
N PHE A 538 -1.17 4.56 10.77
CA PHE A 538 0.05 4.21 10.04
C PHE A 538 0.37 5.20 8.91
N SER A 539 -0.64 5.82 8.32
CA SER A 539 -0.48 6.89 7.33
C SER A 539 0.09 8.16 7.95
N LEU A 540 -0.43 8.59 9.11
CA LEU A 540 0.11 9.72 9.86
C LEU A 540 1.57 9.48 10.25
N LEU A 541 1.88 8.28 10.77
CA LEU A 541 3.25 7.89 11.11
C LEU A 541 4.16 7.85 9.87
N ALA A 542 3.64 7.45 8.70
CA ALA A 542 4.41 7.43 7.44
C ALA A 542 4.79 8.85 7.03
N HIS A 543 3.82 9.77 7.06
CA HIS A 543 4.03 11.17 6.73
C HIS A 543 5.04 11.84 7.68
N GLN A 544 4.90 11.64 9.00
CA GLN A 544 5.84 12.15 9.99
C GLN A 544 7.27 11.61 9.78
N SER A 545 7.38 10.32 9.43
CA SER A 545 8.67 9.70 9.12
C SER A 545 9.30 10.28 7.85
N ALA A 546 8.50 10.57 6.82
CA ALA A 546 8.97 11.18 5.59
C ALA A 546 9.52 12.60 5.83
N HIS A 547 8.84 13.40 6.67
CA HIS A 547 9.34 14.71 7.12
C HIS A 547 10.68 14.63 7.88
N LYS A 548 10.85 13.64 8.75
CA LYS A 548 12.13 13.43 9.46
C LYS A 548 13.24 12.99 8.50
N ALA A 549 12.94 12.08 7.58
CA ALA A 549 13.89 11.61 6.57
C ALA A 549 14.33 12.73 5.62
N ALA A 550 13.39 13.56 5.18
CA ALA A 550 13.65 14.74 4.34
C ALA A 550 14.60 15.74 5.03
N ARG A 551 14.36 16.06 6.31
CA ARG A 551 15.23 16.94 7.10
C ARG A 551 16.61 16.35 7.35
N HIS A 552 16.68 15.04 7.58
CA HIS A 552 17.94 14.33 7.76
C HIS A 552 18.78 14.36 6.47
N PHE A 553 18.15 14.09 5.33
CA PHE A 553 18.77 14.21 4.00
C PHE A 553 19.35 15.62 3.78
N THR A 554 18.54 16.66 4.03
CA THR A 554 18.99 18.05 3.89
C THR A 554 20.21 18.33 4.77
N ALA A 555 20.16 17.96 6.05
CA ALA A 555 21.28 18.16 6.97
C ALA A 555 22.55 17.40 6.56
N SER A 556 22.40 16.20 5.97
CA SER A 556 23.54 15.38 5.54
C SER A 556 24.30 15.98 4.36
N LEU A 557 23.61 16.67 3.45
CA LEU A 557 24.23 17.32 2.28
C LEU A 557 24.69 18.74 2.59
N SER A 558 24.02 19.48 3.47
CA SER A 558 24.46 20.82 3.85
C SER A 558 25.60 20.85 4.87
N GLY A 559 26.06 19.68 5.34
CA GLY A 559 27.09 19.58 6.39
C GLY A 559 26.61 20.05 7.77
N ALA A 560 25.31 20.25 7.97
CA ALA A 560 24.77 20.75 9.23
C ALA A 560 24.87 19.70 10.34
N ALA A 561 25.30 20.13 11.53
CA ALA A 561 25.42 19.24 12.68
C ALA A 561 24.06 18.57 13.02
N PRO A 562 24.05 17.26 13.34
CA PRO A 562 22.83 16.54 13.64
C PRO A 562 22.19 17.05 14.94
N SER A 563 20.97 17.58 14.85
CA SER A 563 20.15 18.02 15.99
C SER A 563 19.07 16.99 16.31
N PRO A 564 18.44 17.03 17.50
CA PRO A 564 17.29 16.17 17.82
C PRO A 564 16.13 16.29 16.80
N ARG A 565 15.98 17.45 16.15
CA ARG A 565 14.94 17.71 15.14
C ARG A 565 15.29 17.13 13.76
N THR A 566 16.57 16.95 13.45
CA THR A 566 17.07 16.41 12.17
C THR A 566 17.55 14.95 12.27
N ARG A 567 17.66 14.41 13.49
CA ARG A 567 18.03 13.01 13.73
C ARG A 567 16.89 12.07 13.33
N TRP A 568 17.08 11.38 12.21
CA TRP A 568 16.26 10.25 11.81
C TRP A 568 17.09 8.98 12.02
N ARG A 569 16.56 8.03 12.81
CA ARG A 569 17.21 6.73 13.05
C ARG A 569 16.28 5.59 12.73
N VAL A 570 16.75 4.67 11.91
CA VAL A 570 16.00 3.49 11.48
C VAL A 570 16.81 2.25 11.82
N ARG A 571 16.61 1.74 13.05
CA ARG A 571 17.21 0.48 13.49
C ARG A 571 16.30 -0.69 13.16
N ILE A 572 16.79 -1.70 12.45
CA ILE A 572 16.04 -2.92 12.10
C ILE A 572 16.67 -4.13 12.78
N VAL A 573 15.84 -4.95 13.42
CA VAL A 573 16.24 -6.23 14.01
C VAL A 573 16.19 -7.34 12.94
N PRO A 574 17.26 -8.11 12.72
CA PRO A 574 17.26 -9.24 11.79
C PRO A 574 16.26 -10.36 12.18
N PRO A 575 15.95 -11.31 11.26
CA PRO A 575 14.95 -12.34 11.52
C PRO A 575 15.27 -13.34 12.63
N ARG A 576 16.55 -13.74 12.81
CA ARG A 576 16.92 -14.72 13.84
C ARG A 576 16.77 -14.16 15.27
N PRO A 577 17.31 -12.98 15.61
CA PRO A 577 17.25 -12.46 16.99
C PRO A 577 15.84 -12.08 17.45
N ARG A 578 14.89 -11.83 16.53
CA ARG A 578 13.52 -11.43 16.90
C ARG A 578 12.58 -12.61 17.19
N LEU A 579 12.96 -13.86 16.89
CA LEU A 579 12.07 -15.03 17.03
C LEU A 579 11.65 -15.24 18.50
N LEU A 580 12.62 -15.31 19.41
CA LEU A 580 12.39 -15.54 20.83
C LEU A 580 11.44 -14.52 21.47
N PRO A 581 11.69 -13.19 21.39
CA PRO A 581 10.78 -12.22 21.97
C PRO A 581 9.40 -12.21 21.30
N THR A 582 9.31 -12.52 20.00
CA THR A 582 8.03 -12.68 19.31
C THR A 582 7.22 -13.83 19.88
N ILE A 583 7.81 -15.02 20.00
CA ILE A 583 7.10 -16.21 20.50
C ILE A 583 6.69 -16.00 21.96
N ALA A 584 7.62 -15.59 22.81
CA ALA A 584 7.33 -15.37 24.23
C ALA A 584 6.20 -14.35 24.47
N ALA A 585 6.24 -13.21 23.75
CA ALA A 585 5.19 -12.21 23.86
C ALA A 585 3.87 -12.65 23.21
N ALA A 586 3.91 -13.40 22.10
CA ALA A 586 2.70 -13.94 21.48
C ALA A 586 2.00 -14.95 22.40
N THR A 587 2.76 -15.88 22.98
CA THR A 587 2.25 -16.87 23.92
C THR A 587 1.65 -16.19 25.15
N GLY A 588 2.42 -15.34 25.85
CA GLY A 588 1.90 -14.62 27.02
C GLY A 588 0.69 -13.74 26.71
N GLY A 589 0.70 -13.10 25.53
CA GLY A 589 -0.42 -12.29 25.07
C GLY A 589 -1.70 -13.08 24.82
N MET A 590 -1.59 -14.23 24.16
CA MET A 590 -2.72 -15.14 23.94
C MET A 590 -3.24 -15.70 25.25
N LEU A 591 -2.35 -16.18 26.13
CA LEU A 591 -2.73 -16.71 27.45
C LEU A 591 -3.55 -15.69 28.25
N ALA A 592 -3.09 -14.43 28.31
CA ALA A 592 -3.77 -13.39 29.07
C ALA A 592 -5.11 -12.97 28.46
N VAL A 593 -5.20 -12.76 27.13
CA VAL A 593 -6.46 -12.37 26.47
C VAL A 593 -7.53 -13.44 26.61
N TYR A 594 -7.19 -14.68 26.25
CA TYR A 594 -8.17 -15.76 26.33
C TYR A 594 -8.51 -16.15 27.78
N GLY A 595 -7.55 -16.01 28.72
CA GLY A 595 -7.83 -16.11 30.16
C GLY A 595 -8.91 -15.13 30.61
N THR A 596 -8.84 -13.86 30.16
CA THR A 596 -9.90 -12.87 30.43
C THR A 596 -11.23 -13.21 29.73
N ILE A 597 -11.21 -13.70 28.49
CA ILE A 597 -12.44 -14.09 27.78
C ILE A 597 -13.16 -15.22 28.54
N ARG A 598 -12.41 -16.24 28.99
CA ARG A 598 -13.01 -17.33 29.79
C ARG A 598 -13.58 -16.81 31.11
N TYR A 599 -12.89 -15.90 31.77
CA TYR A 599 -13.42 -15.24 32.97
C TYR A 599 -14.80 -14.62 32.71
N PHE A 600 -14.97 -13.82 31.66
CA PHE A 600 -16.25 -13.20 31.37
C PHE A 600 -17.36 -14.20 31.07
N LEU A 601 -17.03 -15.30 30.39
CA LEU A 601 -17.98 -16.39 30.13
C LEU A 601 -18.34 -17.13 31.44
N ALA A 602 -17.37 -17.42 32.29
CA ALA A 602 -17.60 -18.09 33.57
C ALA A 602 -18.37 -17.20 34.56
N ALA A 603 -18.06 -15.90 34.64
CA ALA A 603 -18.80 -14.96 35.49
C ALA A 603 -20.28 -14.88 35.10
N ARG A 604 -20.57 -14.96 33.80
CA ARG A 604 -21.94 -15.01 33.26
C ARG A 604 -22.66 -16.32 33.61
N GLU A 605 -21.93 -17.43 33.66
CA GLU A 605 -22.47 -18.78 33.95
C GLU A 605 -22.66 -19.04 35.45
N TYR A 606 -21.74 -18.56 36.31
CA TYR A 606 -21.63 -18.98 37.72
C TYR A 606 -21.88 -17.88 38.76
N GLY A 607 -22.06 -16.61 38.35
CA GLY A 607 -22.35 -15.48 39.25
C GLY A 607 -21.10 -14.79 39.84
N ASP A 608 -21.22 -13.49 40.15
CA ASP A 608 -20.11 -12.52 40.34
C ASP A 608 -19.34 -12.65 41.68
N THR A 609 -19.86 -13.39 42.66
CA THR A 609 -19.42 -13.27 44.08
C THR A 609 -18.17 -14.06 44.47
N ARG A 610 -17.58 -14.86 43.57
CA ARG A 610 -16.42 -15.73 43.87
C ARG A 610 -15.17 -15.43 43.03
N ILE A 611 -15.13 -14.31 42.31
CA ILE A 611 -14.16 -14.14 41.22
C ILE A 611 -13.10 -13.08 41.53
N TRP A 612 -11.86 -13.37 41.14
CA TRP A 612 -10.72 -12.49 41.33
C TRP A 612 -10.87 -11.18 40.54
N GLN A 613 -10.72 -10.04 41.22
CA GLN A 613 -10.92 -8.73 40.61
C GLN A 613 -9.78 -8.31 39.66
N GLY A 614 -8.76 -9.17 39.47
CA GLY A 614 -7.58 -8.89 38.65
C GLY A 614 -7.72 -9.24 37.17
N TYR A 615 -8.72 -10.05 36.80
CA TYR A 615 -8.96 -10.46 35.42
C TYR A 615 -9.15 -9.31 34.41
N PRO A 616 -9.78 -8.17 34.75
CA PRO A 616 -9.86 -7.00 33.87
C PRO A 616 -8.50 -6.43 33.47
N PHE A 617 -7.45 -6.61 34.28
CA PHE A 617 -6.09 -6.15 33.97
C PHE A 617 -5.32 -7.13 33.06
N LEU A 618 -5.73 -8.39 32.97
CA LEU A 618 -5.11 -9.38 32.08
C LEU A 618 -5.39 -9.09 30.60
N MET A 619 -6.58 -8.56 30.24
CA MET A 619 -6.90 -8.20 28.86
C MET A 619 -5.97 -7.10 28.30
N PRO A 620 -5.80 -5.92 28.93
CA PRO A 620 -4.88 -4.91 28.44
C PRO A 620 -3.42 -5.37 28.49
N MET A 621 -3.05 -6.20 29.48
CA MET A 621 -1.73 -6.84 29.53
C MET A 621 -1.50 -7.74 28.31
N GLY A 622 -2.47 -8.59 27.98
CA GLY A 622 -2.42 -9.50 26.84
C GLY A 622 -2.39 -8.76 25.50
N ILE A 623 -3.22 -7.74 25.33
CA ILE A 623 -3.17 -6.84 24.16
C ILE A 623 -1.78 -6.19 24.03
N GLY A 624 -1.21 -5.70 25.14
CA GLY A 624 0.13 -5.11 25.15
C GLY A 624 1.21 -6.07 24.69
N LEU A 625 1.16 -7.32 25.16
CA LEU A 625 2.09 -8.38 24.76
C LEU A 625 1.94 -8.76 23.28
N LEU A 626 0.72 -8.82 22.75
CA LEU A 626 0.48 -9.07 21.34
C LEU A 626 0.97 -7.94 20.43
N ILE A 627 0.85 -6.68 20.87
CA ILE A 627 1.45 -5.53 20.18
C ILE A 627 2.97 -5.66 20.16
N ILE A 628 3.59 -6.06 21.27
CA ILE A 628 5.04 -6.34 21.35
C ILE A 628 5.44 -7.48 20.42
N ALA A 629 4.66 -8.56 20.36
CA ALA A 629 4.91 -9.69 19.49
C ALA A 629 4.90 -9.26 18.02
N CYS A 630 3.88 -8.48 17.61
CA CYS A 630 3.77 -7.91 16.27
C CYS A 630 4.94 -6.96 15.95
N ALA A 631 5.32 -6.08 16.88
CA ALA A 631 6.44 -5.16 16.73
C ALA A 631 7.77 -5.92 16.56
N SER A 632 8.01 -6.92 17.41
CA SER A 632 9.20 -7.78 17.35
C SER A 632 9.23 -8.55 16.03
N ALA A 633 8.11 -9.15 15.61
CA ALA A 633 8.00 -9.92 14.38
C ALA A 633 8.22 -9.05 13.13
N ALA A 634 7.78 -7.80 13.16
CA ALA A 634 8.07 -6.84 12.11
C ALA A 634 9.55 -6.38 12.10
N GLY A 635 10.31 -6.60 13.17
CA GLY A 635 11.72 -6.20 13.29
C GLY A 635 11.91 -4.80 13.88
N TYR A 636 10.99 -4.35 14.74
CA TYR A 636 11.19 -3.16 15.57
C TYR A 636 12.00 -3.52 16.82
N PRO A 637 12.95 -2.67 17.22
CA PRO A 637 13.65 -2.83 18.49
C PRO A 637 12.71 -2.44 19.64
N VAL A 638 12.13 -3.43 20.31
CA VAL A 638 11.27 -3.22 21.48
C VAL A 638 12.12 -2.74 22.67
N ARG A 639 11.61 -1.76 23.42
CA ARG A 639 12.31 -1.18 24.58
C ARG A 639 11.81 -1.81 25.88
N ALA A 640 12.70 -1.97 26.85
CA ALA A 640 12.38 -2.52 28.18
C ALA A 640 11.17 -1.84 28.85
N ARG A 641 11.02 -0.51 28.70
CA ARG A 641 9.86 0.24 29.24
C ARG A 641 8.49 -0.27 28.79
N TRP A 642 8.40 -0.94 27.64
CA TRP A 642 7.14 -1.52 27.17
C TRP A 642 6.76 -2.73 28.04
N TYR A 643 7.74 -3.60 28.31
CA TYR A 643 7.57 -4.71 29.24
C TYR A 643 7.32 -4.24 30.67
N LEU A 644 8.01 -3.18 31.13
CA LEU A 644 7.77 -2.61 32.46
C LEU A 644 6.35 -2.07 32.62
N GLY A 645 5.80 -1.39 31.61
CA GLY A 645 4.41 -0.93 31.64
C GLY A 645 3.40 -2.08 31.71
N ILE A 646 3.64 -3.16 30.95
CA ILE A 646 2.82 -4.37 30.97
C ILE A 646 2.96 -5.12 32.31
N ALA A 647 4.18 -5.21 32.85
CA ALA A 647 4.43 -5.78 34.17
C ALA A 647 3.71 -4.99 35.27
N GLY A 648 3.64 -3.66 35.16
CA GLY A 648 2.83 -2.83 36.05
C GLY A 648 1.34 -3.18 36.05
N LEU A 649 0.76 -3.50 34.89
CA LEU A 649 -0.61 -4.02 34.79
C LEU A 649 -0.73 -5.39 35.47
N GLY A 650 0.27 -6.25 35.32
CA GLY A 650 0.33 -7.54 36.03
C GLY A 650 0.41 -7.37 37.55
N CYS A 651 1.18 -6.42 38.05
CA CYS A 651 1.24 -6.07 39.48
C CYS A 651 -0.10 -5.51 39.99
N MET A 652 -0.79 -4.70 39.19
CA MET A 652 -2.14 -4.24 39.53
C MET A 652 -3.15 -5.39 39.57
N ALA A 653 -3.04 -6.35 38.65
CA ALA A 653 -3.83 -7.57 38.69
C ALA A 653 -3.57 -8.31 40.01
N LEU A 654 -2.29 -8.55 40.35
CA LEU A 654 -1.87 -9.20 41.60
C LEU A 654 -2.38 -8.48 42.87
N TYR A 655 -2.47 -7.16 42.85
CA TYR A 655 -2.86 -6.37 44.02
C TYR A 655 -4.37 -6.15 44.15
N SER A 656 -5.15 -6.42 43.09
CA SER A 656 -6.61 -6.33 43.15
C SER A 656 -7.18 -7.44 44.05
N SER A 657 -8.09 -7.06 44.96
CA SER A 657 -8.53 -7.90 46.08
C SER A 657 -8.99 -9.30 45.63
N PRO A 658 -8.51 -10.38 46.27
CA PRO A 658 -9.24 -11.65 46.22
C PRO A 658 -10.64 -11.42 46.81
N ALA A 659 -11.65 -12.13 46.27
CA ALA A 659 -12.99 -12.18 46.85
C ALA A 659 -12.94 -12.54 48.36
N PRO A 660 -13.92 -12.13 49.18
CA PRO A 660 -13.71 -11.96 50.63
C PRO A 660 -13.32 -13.24 51.39
N ALA A 661 -12.26 -13.07 52.19
CA ALA A 661 -11.98 -13.63 53.52
C ALA A 661 -11.89 -15.17 53.77
N ALA A 662 -12.11 -16.06 52.81
CA ALA A 662 -11.95 -17.51 53.06
C ALA A 662 -10.70 -18.16 52.44
N LEU A 663 -9.87 -17.40 51.72
CA LEU A 663 -8.90 -17.98 50.78
C LEU A 663 -7.54 -17.29 50.92
N GLY A 664 -6.55 -18.04 51.44
CA GLY A 664 -5.16 -17.64 51.68
C GLY A 664 -4.36 -17.07 50.49
N SER A 665 -3.04 -16.90 50.72
CA SER A 665 -2.09 -16.13 49.90
C SER A 665 -2.16 -16.43 48.39
N PRO A 666 -2.08 -15.41 47.50
CA PRO A 666 -2.07 -15.59 46.04
C PRO A 666 -0.86 -16.36 45.48
N TRP A 667 0.13 -16.68 46.33
CA TRP A 667 1.33 -17.45 45.99
C TRP A 667 1.24 -18.95 46.29
N GLU A 668 0.15 -19.40 46.91
CA GLU A 668 -0.15 -20.84 46.99
C GLU A 668 -0.39 -21.38 45.57
N LEU A 669 -0.15 -22.68 45.34
CA LEU A 669 -0.31 -23.41 44.06
C LEU A 669 -1.76 -23.39 43.54
N ARG A 670 -2.25 -22.21 43.18
CA ARG A 670 -3.60 -21.90 42.68
C ARG A 670 -3.54 -21.47 41.21
N ALA A 671 -4.70 -21.44 40.56
CA ALA A 671 -4.87 -21.17 39.12
C ALA A 671 -4.23 -19.84 38.74
N GLU A 672 -4.52 -18.84 39.57
CA GLU A 672 -4.18 -17.45 39.36
C GLU A 672 -2.67 -17.26 39.52
N GLY A 673 -2.06 -17.88 40.52
CA GLY A 673 -0.60 -17.87 40.74
C GLY A 673 0.16 -18.58 39.63
N THR A 674 -0.37 -19.70 39.11
CA THR A 674 0.25 -20.45 38.00
C THR A 674 0.17 -19.66 36.68
N LEU A 675 -0.99 -19.10 36.36
CA LEU A 675 -1.16 -18.23 35.20
C LEU A 675 -0.24 -17.00 35.28
N LEU A 676 -0.22 -16.31 36.41
CA LEU A 676 0.63 -15.13 36.61
C LEU A 676 2.12 -15.49 36.59
N GLY A 677 2.51 -16.67 37.10
CA GLY A 677 3.85 -17.21 36.99
C GLY A 677 4.29 -17.48 35.55
N ILE A 678 3.44 -18.13 34.74
CA ILE A 678 3.70 -18.37 33.31
C ILE A 678 3.77 -17.04 32.54
N LEU A 679 2.86 -16.10 32.83
CA LEU A 679 2.87 -14.76 32.24
C LEU A 679 4.14 -13.98 32.63
N GLY A 680 4.58 -14.09 33.88
CA GLY A 680 5.84 -13.53 34.38
C GLY A 680 7.05 -14.13 33.65
N GLY A 681 7.07 -15.45 33.45
CA GLY A 681 8.09 -16.14 32.64
C GLY A 681 8.12 -15.64 31.20
N CYS A 682 6.95 -15.51 30.55
CA CYS A 682 6.84 -14.96 29.20
C CYS A 682 7.34 -13.51 29.11
N LEU A 683 7.04 -12.69 30.12
CA LEU A 683 7.53 -11.31 30.23
C LEU A 683 9.05 -11.26 30.36
N LEU A 684 9.65 -12.08 31.22
CA LEU A 684 11.09 -12.13 31.45
C LEU A 684 11.85 -12.64 30.21
N VAL A 685 11.41 -13.75 29.62
CA VAL A 685 12.00 -14.30 28.39
C VAL A 685 11.83 -13.31 27.23
N GLY A 686 10.65 -12.68 27.12
CA GLY A 686 10.38 -11.65 26.13
C GLY A 686 11.30 -10.43 26.29
N LEU A 687 11.50 -9.95 27.52
CA LEU A 687 12.38 -8.83 27.85
C LEU A 687 13.84 -9.14 27.52
N ALA A 688 14.35 -10.29 27.99
CA ALA A 688 15.71 -10.74 27.72
C ALA A 688 15.95 -10.95 26.21
N GLY A 689 15.00 -11.60 25.53
CA GLY A 689 15.03 -11.78 24.08
C GLY A 689 15.00 -10.44 23.34
N SER A 690 14.21 -9.47 23.78
CA SER A 690 14.14 -8.13 23.18
C SER A 690 15.42 -7.34 23.39
N PHE A 691 16.08 -7.50 24.54
CA PHE A 691 17.39 -6.91 24.81
C PHE A 691 18.44 -7.47 23.85
N TYR A 692 18.54 -8.81 23.74
CA TYR A 692 19.43 -9.48 22.79
C TYR A 692 19.16 -9.04 21.34
N ALA A 693 17.90 -9.01 20.93
CA ALA A 693 17.46 -8.56 19.63
C ALA A 693 17.89 -7.12 19.32
N ARG A 694 17.80 -6.23 20.30
CA ARG A 694 18.18 -4.82 20.17
C ARG A 694 19.69 -4.62 20.05
N LEU A 695 20.51 -5.46 20.69
CA LEU A 695 21.97 -5.43 20.53
C LEU A 695 22.38 -5.78 19.10
N ARG A 696 21.65 -6.70 18.46
CA ARG A 696 21.85 -7.11 17.05
C ARG A 696 21.12 -6.22 16.03
N ALA A 697 20.50 -5.13 16.46
CA ALA A 697 19.76 -4.26 15.55
C ALA A 697 20.70 -3.37 14.73
N VAL A 698 20.63 -3.50 13.41
CA VAL A 698 21.40 -2.74 12.42
C VAL A 698 20.78 -1.35 12.26
N ASP A 699 21.58 -0.30 12.36
CA ASP A 699 21.13 1.06 12.05
C ASP A 699 21.29 1.32 10.56
N LEU A 700 20.18 1.48 9.84
CA LEU A 700 20.21 1.79 8.42
C LEU A 700 20.58 3.26 8.14
N THR A 701 20.63 4.10 9.17
CA THR A 701 20.89 5.53 9.03
C THR A 701 22.36 5.92 9.21
N THR A 702 23.22 4.98 9.59
CA THR A 702 24.67 5.17 9.59
C THR A 702 25.21 4.77 8.22
N ARG A 703 25.91 5.68 7.54
CA ARG A 703 26.78 5.31 6.40
C ARG A 703 27.91 4.49 7.01
N GLU A 704 28.01 3.21 6.64
CA GLU A 704 29.23 2.43 6.84
C GLU A 704 30.26 2.86 5.78
#